data_AF-A0A954W0S7-F1
#
_entry.id   AF-A0A954W0S7-F1
#
_cell.length_a   1.000
_cell.length_b   1.000
_cell.length_c   1.000
_cell.angle_alpha   90.00
_cell.angle_beta   90.00
_cell.angle_gamma   90.00
#
_symmetry.space_group_name_H-M   'P 1'
#
loop_
_entity.id
_entity.type
_entity.pdbx_description
1 polymer ?
#
loop_
_entity_poly.entity_id
_entity_poly.type
_entity_poly.pdbx_seq_one_letter_code
_entity_poly.pdbx_strand_id
1 'polypeptide(L)'
;MHKKHNSPNVRCHGLERLEERELLTVAPITLAHPSFYGTSSNGISSDLSMSADGQLVVFESTADDLVPNDFNGQSDVFLFNRSTGEVSLVSVNYQGTASGSNSNLSFQSSQSPMISDDGRFVVFVSGATDLVDGFVPGFGSISNIYLRDLQTQTTVLVSESRDAENQGAAGPSVEPRISNDGSTVLFRSNAPDLLVGINGGNNHLYAWDRETEEIDLITINRDNDGLANSTMATSSREVSLSGTGRFVAFRSNATNLVDLDDNGIDQIYLRDRELQTTTMVTIDFFGGIGGNGHSFVSHQAISDDGRYVVFYGGDRNLVDAPLFGAAAFVRDMQEGVTSFVSVHEDGIQGRHGFAPVITPDGRRVAFTSLSDDLVTEDANARSDVFVRDLTTNETILVSVNAAGTGSGAEPGFIFNHAIPPAISPNGRYVAFQSTATNLVAGLTDQESTIDVFLRDLETNTTRGASVSLAGTGLGNNASYSGSDANTSLGVGVSDDGRYVAFESLASNLVNDDKNLRYDVFVRDMQNNITELASKLNPEFPEQRLGNSGGALRSVSGDGRYIAYTANQNEVLLGSDITPDEPIPFPQLGAYVFDRETQTTILGSTGMGDAPNCLHGTNPILSENGRFLAFASNCSLDPNFPAVPGPTPTDVFVRDLWLGATEQISLHYDRTQVSNGYSGTAIDGYSEFMKMSSDGRYIAFLSNSTDLVEGATISGGTNFFIHDRQDNITRLINRSIDGSQNISGV
;
A
#
# COMPACT_ATOMS: atom_id res chain seq x y z
N MET A 1 28.65 -80.95 36.93
CA MET A 1 27.83 -79.72 36.96
C MET A 1 28.53 -78.67 36.09
N HIS A 2 27.77 -78.00 35.23
CA HIS A 2 28.11 -77.72 33.83
C HIS A 2 29.24 -76.71 33.54
N LYS A 3 30.04 -77.05 32.50
CA LYS A 3 31.11 -76.28 31.87
C LYS A 3 30.58 -75.34 30.76
N LYS A 4 31.29 -74.21 30.67
CA LYS A 4 31.50 -73.23 29.58
C LYS A 4 31.31 -73.69 28.10
N HIS A 5 30.70 -72.81 27.30
CA HIS A 5 31.25 -71.92 26.24
C HIS A 5 30.42 -71.91 24.93
N ASN A 6 29.95 -70.73 24.53
CA ASN A 6 30.18 -70.12 23.20
C ASN A 6 29.43 -68.77 23.04
N SER A 7 30.13 -67.76 22.54
CA SER A 7 29.60 -66.53 21.90
C SER A 7 29.84 -66.65 20.38
N PRO A 8 29.14 -65.94 19.46
CA PRO A 8 29.43 -64.50 19.20
C PRO A 8 28.29 -63.62 18.58
N ASN A 9 28.49 -62.28 18.68
CA ASN A 9 28.15 -61.12 17.81
C ASN A 9 26.80 -60.99 17.03
N VAL A 10 26.14 -59.81 17.15
CA VAL A 10 26.02 -58.71 16.12
C VAL A 10 24.75 -57.81 16.34
N ARG A 11 25.00 -56.49 16.44
CA ARG A 11 24.20 -55.26 16.15
C ARG A 11 22.81 -55.01 16.77
N CYS A 12 22.72 -53.95 17.58
CA CYS A 12 21.59 -53.01 17.57
C CYS A 12 22.11 -51.64 17.10
N HIS A 13 21.46 -51.07 16.08
CA HIS A 13 21.71 -49.73 15.58
C HIS A 13 21.27 -48.67 16.61
N GLY A 14 22.04 -47.59 16.69
CA GLY A 14 21.87 -46.52 17.65
C GLY A 14 20.69 -45.60 17.37
N LEU A 15 20.24 -44.96 18.44
CA LEU A 15 19.56 -43.68 18.43
C LEU A 15 20.36 -42.78 19.38
N GLU A 16 20.98 -41.75 18.81
CA GLU A 16 21.75 -40.74 19.53
C GLU A 16 20.83 -39.93 20.46
N ARG A 17 21.34 -39.62 21.65
CA ARG A 17 20.74 -38.69 22.59
C ARG A 17 20.89 -37.28 22.02
N LEU A 18 19.76 -36.61 21.79
CA LEU A 18 19.71 -35.16 21.65
C LEU A 18 20.21 -34.53 22.96
N GLU A 19 21.32 -33.81 22.87
CA GLU A 19 21.84 -32.97 23.94
C GLU A 19 20.85 -31.82 24.25
N GLU A 20 20.79 -31.49 25.54
CA GLU A 20 19.93 -30.49 26.16
C GLU A 20 20.21 -29.09 25.56
N ARG A 21 19.24 -28.53 24.82
CA ARG A 21 19.15 -27.08 24.66
C ARG A 21 18.59 -26.51 25.96
N GLU A 22 19.39 -25.74 26.69
CA GLU A 22 18.90 -24.84 27.73
C GLU A 22 17.87 -23.90 27.12
N LEU A 23 16.59 -24.19 27.36
CA LEU A 23 15.52 -23.23 27.20
C LEU A 23 15.71 -22.15 28.26
N LEU A 24 16.08 -20.94 27.84
CA LEU A 24 15.83 -19.72 28.58
C LEU A 24 14.33 -19.70 28.89
N THR A 25 13.97 -20.13 30.09
CA THR A 25 12.61 -19.96 30.62
C THR A 25 12.44 -18.47 30.91
N VAL A 26 11.89 -17.75 29.92
CA VAL A 26 11.33 -16.41 30.16
C VAL A 26 10.15 -16.62 31.10
N ALA A 27 10.26 -16.11 32.34
CA ALA A 27 9.11 -16.07 33.23
C ALA A 27 8.00 -15.23 32.55
N PRO A 28 6.73 -15.67 32.56
CA PRO A 28 5.65 -14.87 32.01
C PRO A 28 5.59 -13.55 32.78
N ILE A 29 5.87 -12.45 32.08
CA ILE A 29 5.79 -11.11 32.64
C ILE A 29 4.30 -10.82 32.87
N THR A 30 3.90 -10.62 34.13
CA THR A 30 2.55 -10.18 34.49
C THR A 30 2.33 -8.73 34.06
N LEU A 31 1.11 -8.37 33.65
CA LEU A 31 0.65 -7.06 33.17
C LEU A 31 1.03 -5.82 34.01
N ALA A 32 1.60 -5.97 35.21
CA ALA A 32 1.91 -4.89 36.14
C ALA A 32 3.40 -4.46 36.17
N HIS A 33 4.22 -4.85 35.18
CA HIS A 33 5.62 -4.46 35.19
C HIS A 33 5.76 -2.94 34.89
N PRO A 34 6.44 -2.14 35.72
CA PRO A 34 6.60 -0.69 35.53
C PRO A 34 7.18 -0.30 34.17
N SER A 35 7.93 -1.20 33.52
CA SER A 35 8.38 -1.02 32.14
C SER A 35 7.27 -0.99 31.09
N PHE A 36 6.00 -1.15 31.46
CA PHE A 36 4.83 -0.97 30.58
C PHE A 36 4.20 0.42 30.65
N TYR A 37 4.54 1.23 31.65
CA TYR A 37 3.94 2.52 31.94
C TYR A 37 5.05 3.59 31.93
N GLY A 38 5.16 4.35 30.85
CA GLY A 38 6.28 5.25 30.59
C GLY A 38 5.83 6.68 30.35
N THR A 39 6.67 7.66 30.65
CA THR A 39 6.43 9.06 30.28
C THR A 39 6.51 9.23 28.77
N SER A 40 5.81 10.20 28.19
CA SER A 40 6.05 10.46 26.77
C SER A 40 7.46 10.93 26.56
N SER A 41 7.92 10.67 25.36
CA SER A 41 9.10 11.30 24.87
C SER A 41 8.94 12.82 24.82
N ASN A 42 10.04 13.55 24.94
CA ASN A 42 10.05 15.01 24.94
C ASN A 42 10.14 15.65 23.53
N GLY A 43 10.01 14.84 22.48
CA GLY A 43 10.05 15.25 21.06
C GLY A 43 8.87 14.73 20.22
N ILE A 44 8.84 15.14 18.95
CA ILE A 44 7.78 14.81 17.98
C ILE A 44 8.11 13.52 17.24
N SER A 45 7.16 12.60 17.11
CA SER A 45 7.29 11.40 16.27
C SER A 45 6.49 11.49 14.96
N SER A 46 7.07 10.97 13.87
CA SER A 46 6.46 10.89 12.52
C SER A 46 6.83 9.60 11.77
N ASP A 47 6.25 9.37 10.58
CA ASP A 47 6.52 8.27 9.65
C ASP A 47 6.70 6.88 10.29
N LEU A 48 5.60 6.12 10.40
CA LEU A 48 5.59 4.76 10.96
C LEU A 48 5.51 3.67 9.89
N SER A 49 6.19 2.54 10.16
CA SER A 49 6.06 1.30 9.39
C SER A 49 5.93 0.08 10.32
N MET A 50 5.31 -0.99 9.84
CA MET A 50 4.92 -2.15 10.66
C MET A 50 5.21 -3.46 9.91
N SER A 51 5.74 -4.47 10.62
CA SER A 51 5.85 -5.84 10.10
C SER A 51 4.48 -6.47 9.82
N ALA A 52 4.39 -7.46 8.92
CA ALA A 52 3.09 -8.04 8.52
C ALA A 52 2.29 -8.62 9.72
N ASP A 53 3.00 -9.15 10.72
CA ASP A 53 2.45 -9.70 11.98
C ASP A 53 2.26 -8.65 13.10
N GLY A 54 2.63 -7.40 12.81
CA GLY A 54 2.62 -6.24 13.71
C GLY A 54 3.59 -6.28 14.88
N GLN A 55 4.42 -7.33 15.05
CA GLN A 55 5.29 -7.48 16.23
C GLN A 55 6.26 -6.33 16.40
N LEU A 56 6.63 -5.70 15.29
CA LEU A 56 7.65 -4.68 15.22
C LEU A 56 7.06 -3.44 14.54
N VAL A 57 7.22 -2.30 15.20
CA VAL A 57 6.86 -0.98 14.67
C VAL A 57 8.10 -0.11 14.67
N VAL A 58 8.44 0.43 13.51
CA VAL A 58 9.55 1.39 13.35
C VAL A 58 8.97 2.77 13.11
N PHE A 59 9.62 3.77 13.68
CA PHE A 59 9.19 5.16 13.62
C PHE A 59 10.36 6.11 13.81
N GLU A 60 10.23 7.35 13.36
CA GLU A 60 11.18 8.42 13.67
C GLU A 60 10.66 9.32 14.81
N SER A 61 11.57 9.88 15.62
CA SER A 61 11.21 10.80 16.71
C SER A 61 12.34 11.77 17.05
N THR A 62 12.02 13.03 17.34
CA THR A 62 13.01 14.05 17.77
C THR A 62 13.34 14.04 19.26
N ALA A 63 12.98 12.96 19.96
CA ALA A 63 12.97 12.95 21.41
C ALA A 63 14.23 12.32 21.98
N ASP A 64 14.88 13.02 22.93
CA ASP A 64 16.18 12.63 23.48
C ASP A 64 16.09 11.84 24.79
N ASP A 65 14.91 11.32 25.10
CA ASP A 65 14.64 10.60 26.34
C ASP A 65 14.04 9.21 26.11
N LEU A 66 13.88 8.76 24.86
CA LEU A 66 13.28 7.46 24.52
C LEU A 66 14.08 6.23 24.97
N VAL A 67 15.40 6.38 25.04
CA VAL A 67 16.33 5.33 25.48
C VAL A 67 17.45 6.00 26.28
N PRO A 68 18.19 5.29 27.16
CA PRO A 68 19.18 5.93 28.03
C PRO A 68 20.45 6.32 27.28
N ASN A 69 20.48 6.02 25.98
CA ASN A 69 21.59 6.24 25.09
C ASN A 69 21.16 7.20 23.97
N ASP A 70 20.14 8.02 24.15
CA ASP A 70 19.83 9.12 23.25
C ASP A 70 19.86 10.41 24.07
N PHE A 71 20.51 11.47 23.56
CA PHE A 71 20.74 12.72 24.29
C PHE A 71 20.86 13.95 23.36
N ASN A 72 20.59 13.79 22.06
CA ASN A 72 20.99 14.78 21.05
C ASN A 72 19.88 15.81 20.71
N GLY A 73 18.62 15.52 21.03
CA GLY A 73 17.44 16.34 20.72
C GLY A 73 17.07 16.35 19.24
N GLN A 74 17.53 15.37 18.46
CA GLN A 74 17.39 15.28 17.01
C GLN A 74 16.48 14.14 16.61
N SER A 75 16.00 14.14 15.36
CA SER A 75 15.22 13.00 14.86
C SER A 75 16.10 11.76 14.84
N ASP A 76 15.63 10.70 15.47
CA ASP A 76 16.26 9.40 15.52
C ASP A 76 15.23 8.32 15.13
N VAL A 77 15.71 7.15 14.71
CA VAL A 77 14.85 6.02 14.33
C VAL A 77 14.80 5.03 15.47
N PHE A 78 13.60 4.63 15.82
CA PHE A 78 13.31 3.77 16.95
C PHE A 78 12.53 2.54 16.50
N LEU A 79 12.71 1.47 17.23
CA LEU A 79 11.95 0.23 17.10
C LEU A 79 11.22 -0.02 18.41
N PHE A 80 9.91 -0.21 18.30
CA PHE A 80 9.10 -0.77 19.37
C PHE A 80 8.91 -2.26 19.15
N ASN A 81 9.44 -3.06 20.09
CA ASN A 81 9.21 -4.50 20.12
C ASN A 81 8.03 -4.80 21.03
N ARG A 82 6.94 -5.26 20.44
CA ARG A 82 5.70 -5.52 21.18
C ARG A 82 5.83 -6.66 22.20
N SER A 83 6.66 -7.67 21.91
CA SER A 83 6.81 -8.85 22.77
C SER A 83 7.53 -8.53 24.09
N THR A 84 8.46 -7.57 24.08
CA THR A 84 9.19 -7.10 25.27
C THR A 84 8.62 -5.81 25.83
N GLY A 85 7.88 -5.05 25.01
CA GLY A 85 7.46 -3.68 25.28
C GLY A 85 8.60 -2.67 25.13
N GLU A 86 9.82 -3.09 24.78
CA GLU A 86 10.98 -2.21 24.80
C GLU A 86 11.02 -1.31 23.55
N VAL A 87 11.36 -0.05 23.78
CA VAL A 87 11.83 0.85 22.74
C VAL A 87 13.34 0.67 22.67
N SER A 88 13.82 0.41 21.45
CA SER A 88 15.24 0.34 21.17
C SER A 88 15.57 1.35 20.09
N LEU A 89 16.75 1.95 20.23
CA LEU A 89 17.24 2.88 19.24
C LEU A 89 17.81 2.11 18.06
N VAL A 90 17.22 2.30 16.89
CA VAL A 90 17.66 1.70 15.63
C VAL A 90 18.83 2.50 15.07
N SER A 91 18.74 3.84 15.10
CA SER A 91 19.84 4.75 14.78
C SER A 91 20.83 4.90 15.96
N VAL A 92 21.23 3.78 16.57
CA VAL A 92 22.24 3.76 17.64
C VAL A 92 23.65 3.77 17.05
N ASN A 93 24.56 4.47 17.71
CA ASN A 93 25.97 4.48 17.35
C ASN A 93 26.56 3.06 17.37
N TYR A 94 27.67 2.86 16.67
CA TYR A 94 28.26 1.53 16.47
C TYR A 94 28.67 0.83 17.78
N GLN A 95 28.95 1.58 18.84
CA GLN A 95 29.28 1.05 20.16
C GLN A 95 28.06 0.58 20.94
N GLY A 96 26.85 0.92 20.47
CA GLY A 96 25.60 0.70 21.18
C GLY A 96 25.42 1.63 22.39
N THR A 97 26.19 2.72 22.49
CA THR A 97 26.31 3.57 23.69
C THR A 97 25.59 4.91 23.62
N ALA A 98 25.32 5.43 22.42
CA ALA A 98 24.64 6.72 22.21
C ALA A 98 23.86 6.74 20.87
N SER A 99 23.04 7.77 20.62
CA SER A 99 22.37 7.99 19.35
C SER A 99 23.33 8.39 18.25
N GLY A 100 22.89 8.14 17.02
CA GLY A 100 23.58 8.57 15.83
C GLY A 100 23.79 10.08 15.87
N SER A 101 25.05 10.49 15.96
CA SER A 101 25.54 11.85 15.99
C SER A 101 25.15 12.66 17.23
N ASN A 102 26.14 12.87 18.10
CA ASN A 102 26.08 13.64 19.34
C ASN A 102 26.04 15.18 19.20
N SER A 103 25.67 15.71 18.03
CA SER A 103 25.71 17.16 17.77
C SER A 103 24.31 17.73 17.50
N ASN A 104 24.00 18.88 18.12
CA ASN A 104 22.70 19.58 18.00
C ASN A 104 22.51 20.26 16.61
N LEU A 105 23.05 19.69 15.54
CA LEU A 105 22.97 20.23 14.18
C LEU A 105 21.83 19.56 13.42
N SER A 106 20.77 20.30 13.07
CA SER A 106 19.53 19.84 12.39
C SER A 106 19.71 18.99 11.12
N PHE A 107 20.91 18.93 10.58
CA PHE A 107 21.27 18.17 9.39
C PHE A 107 21.83 16.77 9.70
N GLN A 108 21.83 16.32 10.97
CA GLN A 108 22.30 14.98 11.37
C GLN A 108 21.17 14.01 11.77
N SER A 109 19.93 14.37 11.48
CA SER A 109 18.71 13.62 11.78
C SER A 109 18.60 12.27 11.05
N SER A 110 18.00 11.28 11.70
CA SER A 110 17.58 9.98 11.15
C SER A 110 16.08 9.93 10.88
N GLN A 111 15.69 9.52 9.66
CA GLN A 111 14.33 9.69 9.12
C GLN A 111 13.89 8.61 8.11
N SER A 112 12.60 8.61 7.76
CA SER A 112 11.94 7.76 6.75
C SER A 112 12.18 6.25 6.93
N PRO A 113 11.86 5.68 8.11
CA PRO A 113 12.12 4.28 8.39
C PRO A 113 11.15 3.33 7.68
N MET A 114 11.65 2.19 7.22
CA MET A 114 10.82 1.08 6.76
C MET A 114 11.35 -0.27 7.22
N ILE A 115 10.44 -1.22 7.40
CA ILE A 115 10.72 -2.57 7.88
C ILE A 115 10.29 -3.60 6.83
N SER A 116 11.06 -4.69 6.71
CA SER A 116 10.67 -5.85 5.89
C SER A 116 9.43 -6.56 6.45
N ASP A 117 8.71 -7.32 5.61
CA ASP A 117 7.46 -8.00 6.00
C ASP A 117 7.69 -9.00 7.15
N ASP A 118 8.86 -9.64 7.15
CA ASP A 118 9.32 -10.56 8.19
C ASP A 118 9.78 -9.87 9.49
N GLY A 119 9.87 -8.54 9.49
CA GLY A 119 10.26 -7.73 10.63
C GLY A 119 11.77 -7.71 10.93
N ARG A 120 12.64 -8.31 10.11
CA ARG A 120 14.06 -8.43 10.49
C ARG A 120 14.90 -7.18 10.20
N PHE A 121 14.62 -6.49 9.10
CA PHE A 121 15.51 -5.45 8.58
C PHE A 121 14.83 -4.09 8.59
N VAL A 122 15.53 -3.08 9.11
CA VAL A 122 15.05 -1.70 9.14
C VAL A 122 15.98 -0.83 8.33
N VAL A 123 15.44 -0.18 7.30
CA VAL A 123 16.17 0.80 6.48
C VAL A 123 15.74 2.22 6.85
N PHE A 124 16.68 3.15 6.87
CA PHE A 124 16.42 4.56 7.17
C PHE A 124 17.47 5.50 6.57
N VAL A 125 17.12 6.77 6.48
CA VAL A 125 18.04 7.88 6.15
C VAL A 125 18.66 8.39 7.45
N SER A 126 19.94 8.75 7.48
CA SER A 126 20.54 9.47 8.62
C SER A 126 21.70 10.36 8.21
N GLY A 127 21.81 11.55 8.81
CA GLY A 127 22.99 12.41 8.71
C GLY A 127 24.06 12.13 9.78
N ALA A 128 23.88 11.08 10.57
CA ALA A 128 24.77 10.75 11.67
C ALA A 128 26.16 10.29 11.21
N THR A 129 27.15 10.52 12.09
CA THR A 129 28.59 10.29 11.80
C THR A 129 29.26 9.23 12.66
N ASP A 130 28.49 8.46 13.42
CA ASP A 130 28.98 7.41 14.33
C ASP A 130 28.05 6.18 14.40
N LEU A 131 27.14 6.01 13.44
CA LEU A 131 26.29 4.80 13.33
C LEU A 131 27.08 3.54 12.96
N VAL A 132 28.27 3.72 12.39
CA VAL A 132 29.21 2.65 12.01
C VAL A 132 30.60 2.98 12.58
N ASP A 133 31.38 1.94 12.91
CA ASP A 133 32.73 2.13 13.46
C ASP A 133 33.64 2.75 12.40
N GLY A 134 34.54 3.65 12.80
CA GLY A 134 35.48 4.27 11.88
C GLY A 134 34.83 5.17 10.80
N PHE A 135 33.58 5.63 10.99
CA PHE A 135 32.90 6.47 9.99
C PHE A 135 33.72 7.69 9.56
N VAL A 136 33.77 7.91 8.25
CA VAL A 136 34.43 9.07 7.63
C VAL A 136 33.38 9.90 6.88
N PRO A 137 33.15 11.19 7.20
CA PRO A 137 32.18 11.99 6.47
C PRO A 137 32.52 12.18 5.00
N GLY A 138 31.55 11.95 4.11
CA GLY A 138 31.63 12.31 2.70
C GLY A 138 31.54 13.83 2.49
N PHE A 139 32.32 14.37 1.56
CA PHE A 139 32.29 15.81 1.25
C PHE A 139 30.93 16.25 0.70
N GLY A 140 30.27 17.19 1.37
CA GLY A 140 29.02 17.79 0.88
C GLY A 140 27.75 16.95 1.09
N SER A 141 27.84 15.83 1.81
CA SER A 141 26.67 15.08 2.27
C SER A 141 26.22 15.50 3.65
N ILE A 142 24.90 15.43 3.83
CA ILE A 142 24.21 15.59 5.11
C ILE A 142 23.28 14.40 5.38
N SER A 143 23.23 13.39 4.50
CA SER A 143 22.35 12.23 4.68
C SER A 143 22.88 11.00 3.93
N ASN A 144 22.89 9.87 4.63
CA ASN A 144 23.25 8.55 4.13
C ASN A 144 22.12 7.57 4.41
N ILE A 145 22.12 6.43 3.72
CA ILE A 145 21.20 5.33 4.00
C ILE A 145 21.89 4.34 4.91
N TYR A 146 21.13 3.80 5.85
CA TYR A 146 21.58 2.78 6.79
C TYR A 146 20.58 1.64 6.83
N LEU A 147 21.09 0.44 7.10
CA LEU A 147 20.27 -0.73 7.40
C LEU A 147 20.69 -1.29 8.75
N ARG A 148 19.70 -1.57 9.58
CA ARG A 148 19.86 -2.27 10.85
C ARG A 148 19.30 -3.68 10.70
N ASP A 149 20.14 -4.67 10.98
CA ASP A 149 19.70 -6.05 11.20
C ASP A 149 19.33 -6.22 12.68
N LEU A 150 18.05 -6.45 12.94
CA LEU A 150 17.51 -6.57 14.30
C LEU A 150 17.88 -7.90 14.97
N GLN A 151 18.26 -8.91 14.19
CA GLN A 151 18.70 -10.19 14.70
C GLN A 151 20.15 -10.13 15.20
N THR A 152 21.04 -9.50 14.44
CA THR A 152 22.47 -9.38 14.80
C THR A 152 22.78 -8.13 15.60
N GLN A 153 21.87 -7.15 15.64
CA GLN A 153 22.05 -5.85 16.31
C GLN A 153 23.21 -5.04 15.72
N THR A 154 23.43 -5.15 14.41
CA THR A 154 24.47 -4.43 13.68
C THR A 154 23.85 -3.43 12.72
N THR A 155 24.42 -2.23 12.65
CA THR A 155 24.11 -1.23 11.63
C THR A 155 25.19 -1.27 10.57
N VAL A 156 24.78 -1.25 9.31
CA VAL A 156 25.67 -1.11 8.17
C VAL A 156 25.34 0.18 7.41
N LEU A 157 26.37 0.83 6.88
CA LEU A 157 26.23 2.00 6.04
C LEU A 157 25.87 1.52 4.63
N VAL A 158 24.61 1.71 4.24
CA VAL A 158 24.10 1.26 2.94
C VAL A 158 24.60 2.15 1.81
N SER A 159 24.72 3.45 2.05
CA SER A 159 25.29 4.40 1.08
C SER A 159 26.76 4.69 1.39
N GLU A 160 27.58 3.64 1.48
CA GLU A 160 29.01 3.71 1.72
C GLU A 160 29.77 4.17 0.45
N SER A 161 30.62 5.17 0.63
CA SER A 161 31.60 5.63 -0.34
C SER A 161 32.73 4.61 -0.45
N ARG A 162 33.19 4.38 -1.67
CA ARG A 162 34.30 3.46 -1.92
C ARG A 162 35.68 4.00 -1.60
N ASP A 163 35.79 5.30 -1.32
CA ASP A 163 37.09 5.96 -1.14
C ASP A 163 37.79 5.49 0.13
N ALA A 164 37.01 5.10 1.14
CA ALA A 164 37.50 4.45 2.35
C ALA A 164 36.38 3.65 3.02
N GLU A 165 36.77 2.60 3.75
CA GLU A 165 35.87 1.85 4.62
C GLU A 165 35.15 2.79 5.60
N ASN A 166 33.84 2.60 5.73
CA ASN A 166 32.89 3.39 6.50
C ASN A 166 32.84 4.88 6.11
N GLN A 167 33.29 5.25 4.90
CA GLN A 167 33.12 6.61 4.42
C GLN A 167 31.69 6.83 3.94
N GLY A 168 31.00 7.87 4.41
CA GLY A 168 29.70 8.27 3.88
C GLY A 168 29.80 8.77 2.44
N ALA A 169 28.72 8.63 1.67
CA ALA A 169 28.62 9.18 0.33
C ALA A 169 28.91 10.70 0.35
N ALA A 170 29.63 11.25 -0.63
CA ALA A 170 29.90 12.67 -0.86
C ALA A 170 28.75 13.39 -1.59
N GLY A 171 27.51 13.08 -1.19
CA GLY A 171 26.27 13.74 -1.59
C GLY A 171 25.06 13.13 -0.85
N PRO A 172 23.92 13.84 -0.74
CA PRO A 172 22.74 13.32 -0.06
C PRO A 172 22.19 12.04 -0.68
N SER A 173 21.96 11.04 0.18
CA SER A 173 21.19 9.82 -0.13
C SER A 173 19.86 9.82 0.63
N VAL A 174 18.75 9.51 -0.05
CA VAL A 174 17.36 9.68 0.44
C VAL A 174 16.38 8.66 -0.16
N GLU A 175 15.13 8.65 0.34
CA GLU A 175 14.00 7.83 -0.14
C GLU A 175 14.30 6.31 -0.20
N PRO A 176 14.68 5.67 0.92
CA PRO A 176 14.92 4.24 0.94
C PRO A 176 13.64 3.45 0.65
N ARG A 177 13.79 2.29 0.01
CA ARG A 177 12.79 1.22 -0.17
C ARG A 177 13.42 -0.12 0.16
N ILE A 178 12.66 -1.02 0.80
CA ILE A 178 13.11 -2.37 1.13
C ILE A 178 12.20 -3.39 0.44
N SER A 179 12.76 -4.48 -0.07
CA SER A 179 11.98 -5.61 -0.60
C SER A 179 11.21 -6.32 0.51
N ASN A 180 10.15 -7.05 0.16
CA ASN A 180 9.31 -7.75 1.14
C ASN A 180 10.13 -8.72 2.01
N ASP A 181 11.12 -9.38 1.41
CA ASP A 181 12.06 -10.30 2.08
C ASP A 181 13.30 -9.61 2.72
N GLY A 182 13.42 -8.29 2.58
CA GLY A 182 14.52 -7.50 3.11
C GLY A 182 15.91 -7.78 2.52
N SER A 183 16.01 -8.45 1.37
CA SER A 183 17.29 -8.73 0.71
C SER A 183 17.87 -7.54 -0.06
N THR A 184 17.02 -6.61 -0.52
CA THR A 184 17.43 -5.46 -1.33
C THR A 184 16.98 -4.15 -0.71
N VAL A 185 17.87 -3.15 -0.67
CA VAL A 185 17.54 -1.76 -0.34
C VAL A 185 17.72 -0.87 -1.56
N LEU A 186 16.65 -0.26 -2.06
CA LEU A 186 16.70 0.75 -3.12
C LEU A 186 16.75 2.15 -2.51
N PHE A 187 17.54 3.05 -3.06
CA PHE A 187 17.60 4.45 -2.61
C PHE A 187 18.02 5.40 -3.72
N ARG A 188 17.88 6.71 -3.47
CA ARG A 188 18.27 7.78 -4.38
C ARG A 188 19.49 8.52 -3.84
N SER A 189 20.49 8.81 -4.69
CA SER A 189 21.64 9.64 -4.30
C SER A 189 22.22 10.44 -5.46
N ASN A 190 22.85 11.57 -5.18
CA ASN A 190 23.64 12.33 -6.17
C ASN A 190 25.16 12.30 -5.88
N ALA A 191 25.59 11.46 -4.94
CA ALA A 191 26.96 11.35 -4.50
C ALA A 191 27.91 10.85 -5.62
N PRO A 192 29.09 11.47 -5.80
CA PRO A 192 30.07 11.09 -6.81
C PRO A 192 30.86 9.82 -6.47
N ASP A 193 30.87 9.38 -5.22
CA ASP A 193 31.86 8.45 -4.67
C ASP A 193 31.25 7.12 -4.19
N LEU A 194 29.96 6.87 -4.44
CA LEU A 194 29.38 5.53 -4.25
C LEU A 194 29.97 4.53 -5.25
N LEU A 195 30.25 5.00 -6.48
CA LEU A 195 30.83 4.22 -7.58
C LEU A 195 32.14 4.81 -8.17
N VAL A 196 33.05 3.99 -8.72
CA VAL A 196 34.35 4.43 -9.30
C VAL A 196 34.00 5.09 -10.63
N GLY A 197 34.65 6.22 -10.93
CA GLY A 197 34.49 6.87 -12.24
C GLY A 197 33.21 7.70 -12.37
N ILE A 198 32.48 7.90 -11.27
CA ILE A 198 31.24 8.63 -11.24
C ILE A 198 31.50 10.09 -10.83
N ASN A 199 31.24 11.04 -11.72
CA ASN A 199 31.25 12.47 -11.39
C ASN A 199 29.81 12.85 -11.04
N GLY A 200 29.49 12.98 -9.75
CA GLY A 200 28.14 13.23 -9.22
C GLY A 200 27.41 14.44 -9.84
N GLY A 201 26.16 14.66 -9.42
CA GLY A 201 25.34 15.76 -9.96
C GLY A 201 23.84 15.53 -9.79
N ASN A 202 23.24 14.77 -10.71
CA ASN A 202 21.81 14.43 -10.68
C ASN A 202 21.53 13.29 -9.70
N ASN A 203 20.27 13.14 -9.32
CA ASN A 203 19.83 12.04 -8.48
C ASN A 203 19.74 10.74 -9.30
N HIS A 204 20.41 9.71 -8.82
CA HIS A 204 20.49 8.38 -9.40
C HIS A 204 19.88 7.34 -8.45
N LEU A 205 19.35 6.26 -9.01
CA LEU A 205 18.87 5.13 -8.22
C LEU A 205 20.01 4.15 -7.98
N TYR A 206 20.14 3.72 -6.74
CA TYR A 206 21.08 2.73 -6.29
C TYR A 206 20.31 1.62 -5.59
N ALA A 207 20.81 0.39 -5.69
CA ALA A 207 20.35 -0.72 -4.89
C ALA A 207 21.54 -1.30 -4.14
N TRP A 208 21.34 -1.57 -2.87
CA TRP A 208 22.31 -2.23 -2.03
C TRP A 208 21.86 -3.66 -1.75
N ASP A 209 22.78 -4.59 -1.97
CA ASP A 209 22.57 -5.99 -1.67
C ASP A 209 22.93 -6.29 -0.23
N ARG A 210 22.01 -6.88 0.51
CA ARG A 210 22.28 -7.20 1.91
C ARG A 210 23.27 -8.36 2.08
N GLU A 211 23.30 -9.32 1.15
CA GLU A 211 24.14 -10.51 1.31
C GLU A 211 25.58 -10.27 0.87
N THR A 212 25.79 -9.45 -0.16
CA THR A 212 27.13 -9.10 -0.64
C THR A 212 27.66 -7.79 -0.07
N GLU A 213 26.80 -6.95 0.52
CA GLU A 213 27.08 -5.58 0.96
C GLU A 213 27.55 -4.65 -0.18
N GLU A 214 27.30 -5.04 -1.43
CA GLU A 214 27.69 -4.26 -2.61
C GLU A 214 26.57 -3.28 -3.03
N ILE A 215 26.99 -2.08 -3.45
CA ILE A 215 26.11 -1.09 -4.07
C ILE A 215 26.14 -1.27 -5.58
N ASP A 216 24.97 -1.50 -6.15
CA ASP A 216 24.70 -1.45 -7.57
C ASP A 216 24.09 -0.10 -7.94
N LEU A 217 24.63 0.54 -8.96
CA LEU A 217 23.92 1.66 -9.58
C LEU A 217 22.86 1.11 -10.52
N ILE A 218 21.60 1.40 -10.20
CA ILE A 218 20.45 1.02 -11.01
C ILE A 218 20.40 1.89 -12.27
N THR A 219 20.63 3.20 -12.13
CA THR A 219 20.74 4.12 -13.28
C THR A 219 22.19 4.23 -13.78
N ILE A 220 22.79 3.10 -14.19
CA ILE A 220 24.17 3.00 -14.69
C ILE A 220 24.21 3.01 -16.22
N ASN A 221 25.24 3.64 -16.79
CA ASN A 221 25.43 3.65 -18.23
C ASN A 221 25.63 2.23 -18.80
N ARG A 222 25.47 2.14 -20.11
CA ARG A 222 25.56 0.91 -20.89
C ARG A 222 26.88 0.13 -20.74
N ASP A 223 27.98 0.87 -20.54
CA ASP A 223 29.32 0.31 -20.44
C ASP A 223 29.59 -0.23 -19.03
N ASN A 224 28.61 -0.07 -18.11
CA ASN A 224 28.72 -0.34 -16.70
C ASN A 224 29.95 0.34 -16.06
N ASP A 225 30.35 1.52 -16.57
CA ASP A 225 31.56 2.25 -16.15
C ASP A 225 31.29 3.71 -15.75
N GLY A 226 30.03 4.18 -15.80
CA GLY A 226 29.68 5.56 -15.48
C GLY A 226 28.17 5.82 -15.29
N LEU A 227 27.83 7.08 -15.02
CA LEU A 227 26.45 7.50 -14.73
C LEU A 227 25.55 7.55 -15.96
N ALA A 228 24.26 7.30 -15.73
CA ALA A 228 23.20 7.79 -16.59
C ALA A 228 23.28 9.33 -16.73
N ASN A 229 23.12 9.88 -17.92
CA ASN A 229 23.12 11.32 -18.17
C ASN A 229 21.70 11.93 -18.08
N SER A 230 20.80 11.30 -17.29
CA SER A 230 19.41 11.72 -17.12
C SER A 230 19.34 13.15 -16.58
N THR A 231 18.30 13.88 -16.97
CA THR A 231 18.03 15.25 -16.47
C THR A 231 16.91 15.29 -15.43
N MET A 232 16.22 14.16 -15.19
CA MET A 232 15.13 14.06 -14.21
C MET A 232 15.48 13.12 -13.06
N ALA A 233 15.06 13.51 -11.85
CA ALA A 233 15.08 12.64 -10.67
C ALA A 233 13.92 11.65 -10.79
N THR A 234 14.22 10.38 -11.00
CA THR A 234 13.24 9.30 -10.95
C THR A 234 12.74 9.18 -9.50
N SER A 235 11.46 9.43 -9.24
CA SER A 235 10.90 9.23 -7.90
C SER A 235 10.87 7.75 -7.57
N SER A 236 11.23 7.36 -6.35
CA SER A 236 11.05 5.98 -5.85
C SER A 236 9.57 5.52 -5.83
N ARG A 237 8.62 6.46 -6.03
CA ARG A 237 7.17 6.20 -6.17
C ARG A 237 6.75 5.85 -7.61
N GLU A 238 7.63 6.03 -8.58
CA GLU A 238 7.48 5.61 -9.99
C GLU A 238 8.37 4.40 -10.30
N VAL A 239 8.67 3.58 -9.28
CA VAL A 239 9.52 2.38 -9.36
C VAL A 239 8.74 1.17 -8.85
N SER A 240 8.90 0.03 -9.51
CA SER A 240 8.37 -1.26 -9.08
C SER A 240 9.52 -2.21 -8.74
N LEU A 241 9.47 -2.81 -7.55
CA LEU A 241 10.37 -3.89 -7.12
C LEU A 241 9.63 -5.23 -7.24
N SER A 242 10.34 -6.28 -7.64
CA SER A 242 9.87 -7.65 -7.39
C SER A 242 9.88 -7.96 -5.89
N GLY A 243 9.17 -9.01 -5.44
CA GLY A 243 9.12 -9.38 -4.01
C GLY A 243 10.49 -9.56 -3.33
N THR A 244 11.52 -9.95 -4.11
CA THR A 244 12.93 -10.07 -3.65
C THR A 244 13.80 -8.85 -3.97
N GLY A 245 13.32 -7.90 -4.77
CA GLY A 245 14.10 -6.75 -5.21
C GLY A 245 15.24 -7.05 -6.20
N ARG A 246 15.40 -8.31 -6.67
CA ARG A 246 16.34 -8.66 -7.76
C ARG A 246 16.09 -7.81 -9.01
N PHE A 247 14.82 -7.56 -9.30
CA PHE A 247 14.39 -6.85 -10.48
C PHE A 247 13.80 -5.49 -10.12
N VAL A 248 14.30 -4.45 -10.79
CA VAL A 248 13.86 -3.06 -10.58
C VAL A 248 13.42 -2.46 -11.91
N ALA A 249 12.12 -2.21 -12.04
CA ALA A 249 11.54 -1.50 -13.18
C ALA A 249 11.44 -0.01 -12.86
N PHE A 250 12.05 0.83 -13.70
CA PHE A 250 12.11 2.28 -13.47
C PHE A 250 12.02 3.06 -14.79
N ARG A 251 11.54 4.29 -14.68
CA ARG A 251 11.45 5.26 -15.77
C ARG A 251 12.68 6.16 -15.79
N SER A 252 13.28 6.49 -16.94
CA SER A 252 14.39 7.45 -17.04
C SER A 252 14.53 8.05 -18.43
N ASN A 253 15.06 9.29 -18.54
CA ASN A 253 15.32 9.97 -19.81
C ASN A 253 16.82 10.02 -20.21
N ALA A 254 17.64 9.16 -19.60
CA ALA A 254 19.08 9.12 -19.86
C ALA A 254 19.41 8.45 -21.21
N THR A 255 20.14 9.18 -22.07
CA THR A 255 20.62 8.73 -23.39
C THR A 255 21.90 7.89 -23.36
N ASN A 256 22.18 7.23 -22.24
CA ASN A 256 23.37 6.39 -22.13
C ASN A 256 23.21 5.19 -21.21
N LEU A 257 22.00 4.89 -20.70
CA LEU A 257 21.72 3.66 -19.94
C LEU A 257 21.92 2.39 -20.78
N VAL A 258 21.71 2.48 -22.10
CA VAL A 258 22.00 1.44 -23.11
C VAL A 258 22.57 2.10 -24.37
N ASP A 259 23.15 1.31 -25.29
CA ASP A 259 23.70 1.80 -26.58
C ASP A 259 22.68 2.51 -27.47
N LEU A 260 21.40 2.20 -27.25
CA LEU A 260 20.31 2.49 -28.15
C LEU A 260 19.50 3.72 -27.70
N ASP A 261 19.68 4.26 -26.48
CA ASP A 261 18.98 5.49 -26.09
C ASP A 261 19.77 6.72 -26.56
N ASP A 262 19.34 7.43 -27.60
CA ASP A 262 19.99 8.67 -28.06
C ASP A 262 19.05 9.88 -28.13
N ASN A 263 17.81 9.75 -27.64
CA ASN A 263 16.74 10.71 -27.95
C ASN A 263 16.31 11.61 -26.78
N GLY A 264 16.65 11.26 -25.54
CA GLY A 264 16.38 12.07 -24.33
C GLY A 264 14.93 12.05 -23.88
N ILE A 265 14.17 11.05 -24.32
CA ILE A 265 12.75 10.83 -23.98
C ILE A 265 12.67 9.81 -22.83
N ASP A 266 11.63 9.89 -22.00
CA ASP A 266 11.43 8.94 -20.89
C ASP A 266 11.19 7.52 -21.39
N GLN A 267 12.17 6.65 -21.16
CA GLN A 267 12.15 5.22 -21.40
C GLN A 267 11.89 4.42 -20.12
N ILE A 268 11.44 3.18 -20.26
CA ILE A 268 11.38 2.22 -19.15
C ILE A 268 12.57 1.28 -19.24
N TYR A 269 13.13 0.99 -18.09
CA TYR A 269 14.29 0.16 -17.92
C TYR A 269 14.01 -0.92 -16.90
N LEU A 270 14.58 -2.11 -17.14
CA LEU A 270 14.67 -3.16 -16.15
C LEU A 270 16.15 -3.36 -15.82
N ARG A 271 16.47 -3.22 -14.54
CA ARG A 271 17.75 -3.69 -14.01
C ARG A 271 17.57 -5.09 -13.45
N ASP A 272 18.29 -6.06 -14.00
CA ASP A 272 18.59 -7.32 -13.32
C ASP A 272 19.87 -7.10 -12.52
N ARG A 273 19.73 -7.13 -11.20
CA ARG A 273 20.85 -6.91 -10.27
C ARG A 273 21.80 -8.10 -10.22
N GLU A 274 21.31 -9.33 -10.38
CA GLU A 274 22.16 -10.52 -10.33
C GLU A 274 23.05 -10.62 -11.57
N LEU A 275 22.49 -10.28 -12.74
CA LEU A 275 23.23 -10.29 -14.00
C LEU A 275 23.96 -8.97 -14.30
N GLN A 276 23.73 -7.91 -13.52
CA GLN A 276 24.28 -6.56 -13.74
C GLN A 276 23.98 -6.00 -15.13
N THR A 277 22.81 -6.36 -15.67
CA THR A 277 22.36 -5.92 -16.98
C THR A 277 21.24 -4.91 -16.85
N THR A 278 21.43 -3.73 -17.44
CA THR A 278 20.32 -2.81 -17.73
C THR A 278 19.79 -3.15 -19.10
N THR A 279 18.54 -3.58 -19.15
CA THR A 279 17.85 -3.79 -20.41
C THR A 279 16.81 -2.70 -20.56
N MET A 280 16.88 -1.96 -21.66
CA MET A 280 15.80 -1.06 -22.03
C MET A 280 14.56 -1.91 -22.33
N VAL A 281 13.50 -1.66 -21.58
CA VAL A 281 12.20 -2.31 -21.74
C VAL A 281 11.51 -1.71 -22.97
N THR A 282 11.65 -0.40 -23.17
CA THR A 282 11.13 0.36 -24.33
C THR A 282 12.13 0.44 -25.50
N ILE A 283 12.74 -0.68 -25.87
CA ILE A 283 13.64 -0.79 -27.05
C ILE A 283 12.84 -0.81 -28.36
N ASP A 284 13.36 -0.15 -29.41
CA ASP A 284 12.75 -0.26 -30.73
C ASP A 284 12.76 -1.72 -31.26
N PHE A 285 11.92 -1.98 -32.24
CA PHE A 285 11.79 -3.32 -32.81
C PHE A 285 13.05 -3.86 -33.49
N PHE A 286 13.80 -2.98 -34.17
CA PHE A 286 14.99 -3.38 -34.90
C PHE A 286 16.20 -3.54 -33.96
N GLY A 287 16.02 -3.30 -32.66
CA GLY A 287 17.06 -3.30 -31.64
C GLY A 287 18.09 -2.19 -31.87
N GLY A 288 17.70 -1.07 -32.49
CA GLY A 288 18.60 -0.03 -33.02
C GLY A 288 18.63 1.29 -32.25
N ILE A 289 17.48 1.75 -31.73
CA ILE A 289 17.33 2.95 -30.87
C ILE A 289 16.22 2.77 -29.81
N GLY A 290 16.07 3.71 -28.88
CA GLY A 290 15.00 3.74 -27.87
C GLY A 290 13.64 4.16 -28.43
N GLY A 291 12.60 3.92 -27.64
CA GLY A 291 11.25 4.35 -27.93
C GLY A 291 11.15 5.86 -28.24
N ASN A 292 10.32 6.26 -29.20
CA ASN A 292 10.23 7.65 -29.65
C ASN A 292 9.13 8.49 -28.93
N GLY A 293 8.63 8.04 -27.78
CA GLY A 293 7.59 8.69 -26.97
C GLY A 293 7.77 8.46 -25.46
N HIS A 294 6.98 9.14 -24.62
CA HIS A 294 7.08 8.96 -23.16
C HIS A 294 6.34 7.69 -22.74
N SER A 295 6.99 6.88 -21.89
CA SER A 295 6.42 5.70 -21.26
C SER A 295 6.34 5.79 -19.73
N PHE A 296 5.39 5.04 -19.16
CA PHE A 296 5.04 5.02 -17.73
C PHE A 296 4.82 3.58 -17.24
N VAL A 297 5.22 3.31 -15.99
CA VAL A 297 4.90 2.08 -15.25
C VAL A 297 3.70 2.31 -14.33
N SER A 298 2.84 1.30 -14.17
CA SER A 298 1.69 1.31 -13.26
C SER A 298 2.07 0.83 -11.85
N HIS A 299 1.16 0.96 -10.89
CA HIS A 299 1.26 0.19 -9.64
C HIS A 299 1.14 -1.30 -9.99
N GLN A 300 2.07 -2.15 -9.51
CA GLN A 300 2.19 -3.58 -9.86
C GLN A 300 2.52 -3.80 -11.36
N ALA A 301 3.70 -3.35 -11.77
CA ALA A 301 4.15 -3.40 -13.17
C ALA A 301 5.13 -4.54 -13.51
N ILE A 302 5.51 -5.36 -12.51
CA ILE A 302 6.52 -6.42 -12.67
C ILE A 302 6.02 -7.73 -12.07
N SER A 303 6.31 -8.84 -12.75
CA SER A 303 6.16 -10.17 -12.16
C SER A 303 7.21 -10.45 -11.08
N ASP A 304 6.91 -11.31 -10.12
CA ASP A 304 7.86 -11.61 -9.01
C ASP A 304 9.18 -12.20 -9.50
N ASP A 305 9.16 -12.89 -10.64
CA ASP A 305 10.33 -13.47 -11.32
C ASP A 305 11.04 -12.50 -12.28
N GLY A 306 10.56 -11.26 -12.41
CA GLY A 306 11.11 -10.23 -13.30
C GLY A 306 11.03 -10.51 -14.79
N ARG A 307 10.42 -11.63 -15.19
CA ARG A 307 10.34 -12.01 -16.60
C ARG A 307 9.49 -11.04 -17.41
N TYR A 308 8.44 -10.48 -16.81
CA TYR A 308 7.50 -9.63 -17.51
C TYR A 308 7.43 -8.25 -16.86
N VAL A 309 7.61 -7.22 -17.69
CA VAL A 309 7.39 -5.81 -17.33
C VAL A 309 6.28 -5.27 -18.19
N VAL A 310 5.25 -4.72 -17.54
CA VAL A 310 4.12 -4.05 -18.21
C VAL A 310 4.22 -2.55 -18.09
N PHE A 311 3.95 -1.86 -19.19
CA PHE A 311 4.04 -0.41 -19.26
C PHE A 311 3.11 0.14 -20.35
N TYR A 312 2.88 1.44 -20.33
CA TYR A 312 2.09 2.11 -21.34
C TYR A 312 2.72 3.44 -21.73
N GLY A 313 2.55 3.85 -22.98
CA GLY A 313 3.24 5.04 -23.47
C GLY A 313 3.00 5.35 -24.94
N GLY A 314 3.58 6.46 -25.40
CA GLY A 314 3.44 6.99 -26.75
C GLY A 314 4.47 6.50 -27.76
N ASP A 315 5.27 5.49 -27.42
CA ASP A 315 6.36 4.99 -28.26
C ASP A 315 5.84 4.36 -29.55
N ARG A 316 6.27 4.91 -30.70
CA ARG A 316 5.84 4.56 -32.06
C ARG A 316 6.81 3.66 -32.83
N ASN A 317 7.76 3.02 -32.17
CA ASN A 317 8.80 2.21 -32.81
C ASN A 317 9.17 0.92 -32.05
N LEU A 318 8.46 0.53 -30.98
CA LEU A 318 8.81 -0.66 -30.17
C LEU A 318 8.54 -2.01 -30.85
N VAL A 319 7.90 -2.01 -32.01
CA VAL A 319 7.42 -3.19 -32.77
C VAL A 319 7.50 -2.95 -34.29
N ASP A 320 7.55 -4.00 -35.13
CA ASP A 320 7.55 -3.89 -36.61
C ASP A 320 6.15 -3.66 -37.17
N ALA A 321 5.46 -2.69 -36.60
CA ALA A 321 4.11 -2.37 -37.01
C ALA A 321 3.93 -0.85 -37.01
N PRO A 322 3.19 -0.31 -37.99
CA PRO A 322 2.86 1.10 -38.02
C PRO A 322 2.06 1.49 -36.76
N LEU A 323 2.57 2.50 -36.05
CA LEU A 323 2.05 2.91 -34.74
C LEU A 323 1.04 4.07 -34.80
N PHE A 324 -0.17 3.85 -34.27
CA PHE A 324 -1.28 4.82 -34.31
C PHE A 324 -1.76 5.28 -32.91
N GLY A 325 -0.85 5.77 -32.05
CA GLY A 325 -1.23 6.33 -30.75
C GLY A 325 -0.34 5.86 -29.60
N ALA A 326 -0.87 5.95 -28.37
CA ALA A 326 -0.28 5.26 -27.22
C ALA A 326 -0.45 3.74 -27.36
N ALA A 327 0.24 2.92 -26.58
CA ALA A 327 -0.02 1.48 -26.50
C ALA A 327 0.30 0.95 -25.11
N ALA A 328 -0.30 -0.21 -24.78
CA ALA A 328 0.10 -1.02 -23.66
C ALA A 328 1.03 -2.12 -24.16
N PHE A 329 2.13 -2.30 -23.45
CA PHE A 329 3.21 -3.17 -23.87
C PHE A 329 3.56 -4.14 -22.74
N VAL A 330 4.05 -5.30 -23.18
CA VAL A 330 4.72 -6.26 -22.31
C VAL A 330 6.06 -6.53 -22.94
N ARG A 331 7.09 -6.48 -22.12
CA ARG A 331 8.40 -6.97 -22.49
C ARG A 331 8.59 -8.32 -21.83
N ASP A 332 8.76 -9.36 -22.64
CA ASP A 332 9.35 -10.61 -22.16
C ASP A 332 10.87 -10.39 -22.10
N MET A 333 11.38 -10.32 -20.88
CA MET A 333 12.78 -10.05 -20.60
C MET A 333 13.67 -11.25 -20.89
N GLN A 334 13.11 -12.46 -20.89
CA GLN A 334 13.84 -13.68 -21.21
C GLN A 334 14.03 -13.84 -22.73
N GLU A 335 12.97 -13.57 -23.51
CA GLU A 335 13.02 -13.68 -24.97
C GLU A 335 13.54 -12.39 -25.64
N GLY A 336 13.58 -11.28 -24.92
CA GLY A 336 14.00 -9.99 -25.48
C GLY A 336 13.03 -9.47 -26.54
N VAL A 337 11.74 -9.81 -26.40
CA VAL A 337 10.69 -9.43 -27.35
C VAL A 337 9.74 -8.46 -26.67
N THR A 338 9.58 -7.28 -27.27
CA THR A 338 8.49 -6.36 -26.93
C THR A 338 7.32 -6.77 -27.80
N SER A 339 6.24 -7.16 -27.15
CA SER A 339 4.98 -7.39 -27.81
C SER A 339 4.00 -6.34 -27.32
N PHE A 340 3.07 -5.96 -28.18
CA PHE A 340 1.91 -5.29 -27.62
C PHE A 340 1.18 -6.27 -26.74
N VAL A 341 0.77 -5.75 -25.59
CA VAL A 341 -0.34 -6.34 -24.87
C VAL A 341 -1.62 -6.14 -25.71
N SER A 342 -1.74 -4.97 -26.35
CA SER A 342 -2.74 -4.66 -27.39
C SER A 342 -2.29 -5.08 -28.82
N VAL A 343 -2.17 -6.38 -29.11
CA VAL A 343 -1.84 -6.94 -30.45
C VAL A 343 -3.03 -7.66 -31.13
N HIS A 344 -3.14 -7.54 -32.46
CA HIS A 344 -4.05 -8.30 -33.33
C HIS A 344 -3.68 -9.78 -33.43
N GLU A 345 -4.62 -10.63 -33.82
CA GLU A 345 -4.36 -12.06 -34.11
C GLU A 345 -3.35 -12.27 -35.24
N ASP A 346 -3.27 -11.34 -36.20
CA ASP A 346 -2.31 -11.37 -37.29
C ASP A 346 -0.93 -10.78 -36.91
N GLY A 347 -0.77 -10.36 -35.65
CA GLY A 347 0.47 -9.81 -35.11
C GLY A 347 0.67 -8.31 -35.31
N ILE A 348 -0.29 -7.61 -35.94
CA ILE A 348 -0.23 -6.16 -36.15
C ILE A 348 -0.67 -5.42 -34.87
N GLN A 349 -0.26 -4.16 -34.71
CA GLN A 349 -0.64 -3.34 -33.56
C GLN A 349 -2.10 -2.90 -33.56
N GLY A 350 -2.76 -3.03 -32.39
CA GLY A 350 -3.95 -2.24 -32.08
C GLY A 350 -3.72 -0.87 -31.40
N ARG A 351 -4.65 0.07 -31.64
CA ARG A 351 -4.63 1.48 -31.21
C ARG A 351 -4.76 1.67 -29.68
N HIS A 352 -3.95 2.58 -29.09
CA HIS A 352 -4.13 3.21 -27.76
C HIS A 352 -4.43 2.25 -26.60
N GLY A 353 -3.39 1.77 -25.88
CA GLY A 353 -3.54 0.97 -24.67
C GLY A 353 -3.08 1.70 -23.39
N PHE A 354 -3.79 1.50 -22.27
CA PHE A 354 -3.53 2.21 -21.00
C PHE A 354 -3.63 1.29 -19.77
N ALA A 355 -3.00 1.74 -18.66
CA ALA A 355 -3.10 1.21 -17.30
C ALA A 355 -3.01 -0.33 -17.18
N PRO A 356 -1.97 -0.98 -17.74
CA PRO A 356 -1.82 -2.42 -17.61
C PRO A 356 -1.47 -2.79 -16.17
N VAL A 357 -2.01 -3.92 -15.69
CA VAL A 357 -1.64 -4.53 -14.41
C VAL A 357 -1.31 -6.00 -14.64
N ILE A 358 -0.30 -6.53 -13.94
CA ILE A 358 0.17 -7.91 -14.08
C ILE A 358 -0.08 -8.71 -12.79
N THR A 359 -0.44 -9.98 -12.94
CA THR A 359 -0.51 -10.91 -11.80
C THR A 359 0.89 -11.18 -11.22
N PRO A 360 1.02 -11.47 -9.91
CA PRO A 360 2.33 -11.73 -9.30
C PRO A 360 3.13 -12.85 -9.98
N ASP A 361 2.43 -13.88 -10.47
CA ASP A 361 3.00 -15.00 -11.22
C ASP A 361 3.41 -14.67 -12.66
N GLY A 362 3.19 -13.43 -13.11
CA GLY A 362 3.52 -12.96 -14.45
C GLY A 362 2.67 -13.55 -15.56
N ARG A 363 1.60 -14.29 -15.26
CA ARG A 363 0.84 -15.00 -16.30
C ARG A 363 -0.09 -14.09 -17.10
N ARG A 364 -0.77 -13.16 -16.44
CA ARG A 364 -1.89 -12.41 -17.04
C ARG A 364 -1.71 -10.91 -16.90
N VAL A 365 -1.96 -10.20 -18.00
CA VAL A 365 -1.98 -8.74 -18.06
C VAL A 365 -3.38 -8.27 -18.40
N ALA A 366 -4.00 -7.51 -17.50
CA ALA A 366 -5.28 -6.85 -17.76
C ALA A 366 -5.03 -5.40 -18.18
N PHE A 367 -5.72 -4.93 -19.22
CA PHE A 367 -5.48 -3.61 -19.82
C PHE A 367 -6.72 -3.10 -20.58
N THR A 368 -6.70 -1.81 -20.92
CA THR A 368 -7.70 -1.17 -21.78
C THR A 368 -7.09 -0.78 -23.13
N SER A 369 -7.84 -0.84 -24.23
CA SER A 369 -7.35 -0.45 -25.57
C SER A 369 -8.45 0.11 -26.50
N LEU A 370 -8.14 1.15 -27.32
CA LEU A 370 -9.05 1.74 -28.35
C LEU A 370 -9.03 1.01 -29.72
N SER A 371 -8.43 -0.17 -29.78
CA SER A 371 -8.24 -0.91 -31.03
C SER A 371 -9.56 -1.39 -31.63
N ASP A 372 -9.57 -1.79 -32.90
CA ASP A 372 -10.76 -2.31 -33.58
C ASP A 372 -10.52 -3.64 -34.28
N ASP A 373 -9.56 -4.39 -33.76
CA ASP A 373 -9.01 -5.54 -34.48
C ASP A 373 -8.19 -6.47 -33.57
N LEU A 374 -8.07 -6.25 -32.24
CA LEU A 374 -7.19 -7.08 -31.36
C LEU A 374 -7.57 -8.56 -31.36
N VAL A 375 -8.86 -8.83 -31.54
CA VAL A 375 -9.43 -10.15 -31.77
C VAL A 375 -10.48 -10.01 -32.88
N THR A 376 -10.87 -11.10 -33.55
CA THR A 376 -11.84 -11.02 -34.67
C THR A 376 -13.20 -10.46 -34.26
N GLU A 377 -13.52 -10.59 -32.98
CA GLU A 377 -14.71 -10.06 -32.35
C GLU A 377 -14.60 -8.54 -32.13
N ASP A 378 -13.42 -7.94 -32.10
CA ASP A 378 -13.28 -6.49 -31.94
C ASP A 378 -13.21 -5.79 -33.29
N ALA A 379 -14.16 -4.89 -33.56
CA ALA A 379 -14.34 -4.23 -34.86
C ALA A 379 -14.91 -2.80 -34.75
N ASN A 380 -14.82 -2.17 -33.56
CA ASN A 380 -15.64 -0.99 -33.22
C ASN A 380 -14.86 0.35 -33.12
N ALA A 381 -13.54 0.32 -33.00
CA ALA A 381 -12.62 1.46 -32.77
C ALA A 381 -12.90 2.22 -31.48
N ARG A 382 -13.08 1.48 -30.37
CA ARG A 382 -13.46 2.00 -29.06
C ARG A 382 -12.68 1.36 -27.94
N SER A 383 -12.78 1.97 -26.75
CA SER A 383 -12.04 1.52 -25.58
C SER A 383 -12.69 0.24 -25.06
N ASP A 384 -11.99 -0.86 -25.26
CA ASP A 384 -12.35 -2.18 -24.82
C ASP A 384 -11.34 -2.68 -23.77
N VAL A 385 -11.76 -3.66 -22.99
CA VAL A 385 -10.96 -4.27 -21.93
C VAL A 385 -10.52 -5.62 -22.41
N PHE A 386 -9.26 -5.94 -22.11
CA PHE A 386 -8.62 -7.14 -22.61
C PHE A 386 -7.77 -7.76 -21.51
N VAL A 387 -7.59 -9.08 -21.62
CA VAL A 387 -6.57 -9.82 -20.88
C VAL A 387 -5.68 -10.52 -21.87
N ARG A 388 -4.38 -10.34 -21.71
CA ARG A 388 -3.38 -11.13 -22.41
C ARG A 388 -2.90 -12.24 -21.49
N ASP A 389 -3.09 -13.50 -21.88
CA ASP A 389 -2.41 -14.63 -21.24
C ASP A 389 -1.03 -14.78 -21.91
N LEU A 390 0.03 -14.49 -21.15
CA LEU A 390 1.40 -14.49 -21.66
C LEU A 390 1.93 -15.91 -21.87
N THR A 391 1.28 -16.94 -21.31
CA THR A 391 1.68 -18.34 -21.50
C THR A 391 1.13 -18.91 -22.80
N THR A 392 -0.13 -18.60 -23.13
CA THR A 392 -0.76 -19.08 -24.39
C THR A 392 -0.60 -18.08 -25.54
N ASN A 393 -0.17 -16.85 -25.25
CA ASN A 393 -0.08 -15.74 -26.20
C ASN A 393 -1.44 -15.40 -26.83
N GLU A 394 -2.51 -15.60 -26.06
CA GLU A 394 -3.89 -15.35 -26.47
C GLU A 394 -4.36 -14.02 -25.86
N THR A 395 -4.96 -13.18 -26.70
CA THR A 395 -5.73 -12.02 -26.23
C THR A 395 -7.18 -12.46 -26.06
N ILE A 396 -7.71 -12.24 -24.88
CA ILE A 396 -9.12 -12.44 -24.59
C ILE A 396 -9.74 -11.05 -24.50
N LEU A 397 -10.67 -10.76 -25.41
CA LEU A 397 -11.56 -9.61 -25.28
C LEU A 397 -12.47 -9.83 -24.08
N VAL A 398 -12.19 -9.08 -23.01
CA VAL A 398 -12.93 -9.12 -21.75
C VAL A 398 -14.27 -8.43 -21.91
N SER A 399 -14.32 -7.31 -22.65
CA SER A 399 -15.53 -6.59 -23.04
C SER A 399 -16.16 -7.12 -24.35
N VAL A 400 -16.27 -8.45 -24.49
CA VAL A 400 -16.95 -9.08 -25.64
C VAL A 400 -18.47 -9.03 -25.47
N ASN A 401 -19.19 -8.82 -26.58
CA ASN A 401 -20.65 -8.90 -26.62
C ASN A 401 -21.14 -10.29 -26.21
N ALA A 402 -22.40 -10.34 -25.79
CA ALA A 402 -22.96 -11.54 -25.22
C ALA A 402 -23.10 -12.72 -26.19
N ALA A 403 -23.11 -12.45 -27.50
CA ALA A 403 -23.12 -13.50 -28.52
C ALA A 403 -21.72 -14.09 -28.75
N GLY A 404 -20.66 -13.47 -28.21
CA GLY A 404 -19.27 -13.83 -28.47
C GLY A 404 -18.87 -13.55 -29.92
N THR A 405 -19.53 -12.60 -30.59
CA THR A 405 -19.35 -12.34 -32.04
C THR A 405 -18.80 -10.96 -32.36
N GLY A 406 -18.60 -10.13 -31.34
CA GLY A 406 -18.36 -8.69 -31.50
C GLY A 406 -17.94 -8.03 -30.18
N SER A 407 -17.28 -6.86 -30.19
CA SER A 407 -17.06 -6.02 -29.01
C SER A 407 -18.35 -5.44 -28.44
N GLY A 408 -18.22 -4.96 -27.20
CA GLY A 408 -19.14 -4.03 -26.61
C GLY A 408 -19.40 -2.83 -27.54
N ALA A 409 -20.62 -2.62 -28.04
CA ALA A 409 -20.91 -1.49 -28.92
C ALA A 409 -21.39 -0.28 -28.11
N GLU A 410 -20.85 0.93 -28.39
CA GLU A 410 -21.61 2.19 -28.38
C GLU A 410 -20.97 3.35 -29.21
N PRO A 411 -21.56 3.78 -30.34
CA PRO A 411 -22.00 5.14 -30.66
C PRO A 411 -21.37 6.48 -30.24
N GLY A 412 -20.12 6.67 -29.80
CA GLY A 412 -19.51 8.02 -29.82
C GLY A 412 -18.93 8.60 -28.53
N PHE A 413 -18.55 7.76 -27.56
CA PHE A 413 -17.70 8.18 -26.45
C PHE A 413 -16.27 7.63 -26.60
N ILE A 414 -15.26 8.48 -26.43
CA ILE A 414 -13.83 8.13 -26.32
C ILE A 414 -13.43 8.50 -24.89
N PHE A 415 -13.46 7.56 -23.95
CA PHE A 415 -12.96 7.79 -22.61
C PHE A 415 -11.43 7.64 -22.60
N ASN A 416 -10.71 8.71 -22.28
CA ASN A 416 -9.26 8.73 -22.09
C ASN A 416 -8.96 8.80 -20.58
N HIS A 417 -9.21 7.70 -19.85
CA HIS A 417 -8.87 7.60 -18.43
C HIS A 417 -8.06 6.34 -18.14
N ALA A 418 -7.01 6.51 -17.34
CA ALA A 418 -6.07 5.48 -16.90
C ALA A 418 -6.59 4.73 -15.65
N ILE A 419 -7.87 4.31 -15.64
CA ILE A 419 -8.36 3.47 -14.54
C ILE A 419 -7.96 2.03 -14.82
N PRO A 420 -7.13 1.41 -13.95
CA PRO A 420 -6.75 0.02 -14.14
C PRO A 420 -7.97 -0.90 -13.89
N PRO A 421 -8.18 -1.94 -14.71
CA PRO A 421 -9.07 -3.02 -14.32
C PRO A 421 -8.56 -3.70 -13.04
N ALA A 422 -9.46 -4.26 -12.24
CA ALA A 422 -9.07 -5.08 -11.10
C ALA A 422 -8.98 -6.56 -11.54
N ILE A 423 -7.84 -7.20 -11.26
CA ILE A 423 -7.62 -8.62 -11.52
C ILE A 423 -7.38 -9.34 -10.19
N SER A 424 -8.04 -10.49 -10.00
CA SER A 424 -7.80 -11.32 -8.81
C SER A 424 -6.34 -11.84 -8.79
N PRO A 425 -5.72 -12.10 -7.63
CA PRO A 425 -4.32 -12.52 -7.55
C PRO A 425 -4.00 -13.80 -8.35
N ASN A 426 -4.98 -14.69 -8.50
CA ASN A 426 -4.89 -15.91 -9.33
C ASN A 426 -5.10 -15.66 -10.84
N GLY A 427 -5.38 -14.43 -11.24
CA GLY A 427 -5.62 -14.01 -12.62
C GLY A 427 -6.93 -14.44 -13.24
N ARG A 428 -7.85 -15.10 -12.52
CA ARG A 428 -9.08 -15.67 -13.10
C ARG A 428 -10.17 -14.64 -13.39
N TYR A 429 -10.34 -13.66 -12.51
CA TYR A 429 -11.48 -12.76 -12.51
C TYR A 429 -11.04 -11.34 -12.79
N VAL A 430 -11.75 -10.68 -13.72
CA VAL A 430 -11.45 -9.30 -14.11
C VAL A 430 -12.69 -8.45 -14.00
N ALA A 431 -12.65 -7.50 -13.06
CA ALA A 431 -13.69 -6.49 -12.88
C ALA A 431 -13.29 -5.20 -13.60
N PHE A 432 -14.21 -4.65 -14.38
CA PHE A 432 -13.91 -3.55 -15.29
C PHE A 432 -15.10 -2.65 -15.56
N GLN A 433 -14.82 -1.46 -16.08
CA GLN A 433 -15.77 -0.43 -16.44
C GLN A 433 -15.93 -0.35 -17.97
N SER A 434 -17.14 -0.21 -18.50
CA SER A 434 -17.43 -0.08 -19.94
C SER A 434 -18.76 0.63 -20.20
N THR A 435 -18.92 1.32 -21.33
CA THR A 435 -20.19 1.97 -21.74
C THR A 435 -21.02 1.11 -22.70
N ALA A 436 -20.70 -0.17 -22.84
CA ALA A 436 -21.26 -1.02 -23.88
C ALA A 436 -22.63 -1.59 -23.52
N THR A 437 -23.59 -1.50 -24.45
CA THR A 437 -24.99 -1.91 -24.24
C THR A 437 -25.27 -3.41 -24.45
N ASN A 438 -24.30 -4.16 -24.98
CA ASN A 438 -24.49 -5.52 -25.51
C ASN A 438 -23.54 -6.58 -24.92
N LEU A 439 -22.81 -6.28 -23.84
CA LEU A 439 -21.88 -7.23 -23.18
C LEU A 439 -22.57 -8.43 -22.53
N VAL A 440 -23.86 -8.30 -22.23
CA VAL A 440 -24.63 -9.32 -21.50
C VAL A 440 -25.98 -9.54 -22.17
N ALA A 441 -26.31 -10.80 -22.49
CA ALA A 441 -27.49 -11.13 -23.27
C ALA A 441 -28.76 -10.86 -22.43
N GLY A 442 -29.73 -10.18 -23.03
CA GLY A 442 -30.99 -9.87 -22.38
C GLY A 442 -30.93 -8.69 -21.40
N LEU A 443 -29.78 -8.01 -21.26
CA LEU A 443 -29.70 -6.71 -20.60
C LEU A 443 -29.73 -5.58 -21.64
N THR A 444 -30.63 -4.62 -21.47
CA THR A 444 -30.70 -3.37 -22.23
C THR A 444 -30.02 -2.23 -21.47
N ASP A 445 -29.17 -1.44 -22.11
CA ASP A 445 -28.76 -0.12 -21.59
C ASP A 445 -29.41 0.97 -22.46
N GLN A 446 -30.07 1.93 -21.79
CA GLN A 446 -30.84 2.99 -22.45
C GLN A 446 -30.11 4.33 -22.50
N GLU A 447 -29.01 4.49 -21.75
CA GLU A 447 -28.36 5.79 -21.50
C GLU A 447 -26.88 5.84 -21.96
N SER A 448 -26.27 4.71 -22.31
CA SER A 448 -24.89 4.64 -22.83
C SER A 448 -23.83 5.22 -21.88
N THR A 449 -24.06 5.06 -20.58
CA THR A 449 -23.17 5.53 -19.50
C THR A 449 -22.17 4.45 -19.08
N ILE A 450 -21.17 4.79 -18.24
CA ILE A 450 -20.21 3.78 -17.75
C ILE A 450 -20.93 2.80 -16.83
N ASP A 451 -20.72 1.51 -17.06
CA ASP A 451 -21.24 0.39 -16.28
C ASP A 451 -20.09 -0.53 -15.86
N VAL A 452 -20.32 -1.35 -14.83
CA VAL A 452 -19.34 -2.29 -14.30
C VAL A 452 -19.71 -3.71 -14.67
N PHE A 453 -18.70 -4.49 -15.03
CA PHE A 453 -18.83 -5.87 -15.48
C PHE A 453 -17.77 -6.74 -14.81
N LEU A 454 -18.08 -8.04 -14.71
CA LEU A 454 -17.12 -9.07 -14.34
C LEU A 454 -16.97 -10.05 -15.50
N ARG A 455 -15.73 -10.39 -15.80
CA ARG A 455 -15.38 -11.50 -16.67
C ARG A 455 -14.76 -12.64 -15.86
N ASP A 456 -15.33 -13.83 -16.02
CA ASP A 456 -14.67 -15.08 -15.64
C ASP A 456 -13.95 -15.65 -16.86
N LEU A 457 -12.62 -15.67 -16.79
CA LEU A 457 -11.75 -16.07 -17.89
C LEU A 457 -11.69 -17.60 -18.08
N GLU A 458 -12.10 -18.40 -17.09
CA GLU A 458 -12.17 -19.86 -17.26
C GLU A 458 -13.47 -20.29 -17.97
N THR A 459 -14.58 -19.62 -17.65
CA THR A 459 -15.89 -19.96 -18.24
C THR A 459 -16.23 -19.14 -19.47
N ASN A 460 -15.43 -18.11 -19.78
CA ASN A 460 -15.67 -17.16 -20.88
C ASN A 460 -17.05 -16.48 -20.79
N THR A 461 -17.47 -16.17 -19.58
CA THR A 461 -18.75 -15.51 -19.34
C THR A 461 -18.55 -14.08 -18.84
N THR A 462 -19.22 -13.13 -19.50
CA THR A 462 -19.34 -11.75 -19.03
C THR A 462 -20.68 -11.58 -18.33
N ARG A 463 -20.62 -10.93 -17.18
CA ARG A 463 -21.78 -10.73 -16.32
C ARG A 463 -21.81 -9.28 -15.88
N GLY A 464 -22.98 -8.65 -15.96
CA GLY A 464 -23.15 -7.28 -15.49
C GLY A 464 -23.00 -7.23 -13.97
N ALA A 465 -22.21 -6.28 -13.48
CA ALA A 465 -22.15 -5.94 -12.07
C ALA A 465 -23.13 -4.79 -11.74
N SER A 466 -23.18 -3.73 -12.56
CA SER A 466 -24.16 -2.63 -12.45
C SER A 466 -25.49 -2.96 -13.16
N VAL A 467 -26.14 -4.06 -12.78
CA VAL A 467 -27.44 -4.45 -13.37
C VAL A 467 -28.59 -3.74 -12.66
N SER A 468 -29.51 -3.15 -13.43
CA SER A 468 -30.77 -2.57 -12.91
C SER A 468 -31.59 -3.59 -12.14
N LEU A 469 -32.39 -3.10 -11.21
CA LEU A 469 -33.22 -3.95 -10.38
C LEU A 469 -34.21 -4.82 -11.17
N ALA A 470 -34.74 -4.32 -12.29
CA ALA A 470 -35.64 -5.08 -13.15
C ALA A 470 -34.98 -6.34 -13.72
N GLY A 471 -33.64 -6.42 -13.69
CA GLY A 471 -32.86 -7.51 -14.26
C GLY A 471 -32.93 -7.55 -15.78
N THR A 472 -33.57 -6.57 -16.40
CA THR A 472 -33.74 -6.45 -17.85
C THR A 472 -32.79 -5.45 -18.48
N GLY A 473 -31.97 -4.74 -17.68
CA GLY A 473 -31.06 -3.70 -18.16
C GLY A 473 -29.95 -3.30 -17.18
N LEU A 474 -29.05 -2.40 -17.60
CA LEU A 474 -27.95 -1.84 -16.79
C LEU A 474 -28.37 -0.58 -16.02
N GLY A 475 -27.43 0.01 -15.29
CA GLY A 475 -27.61 1.26 -14.56
C GLY A 475 -28.07 2.40 -15.49
N ASN A 476 -28.91 3.31 -14.99
CA ASN A 476 -29.37 4.48 -15.76
C ASN A 476 -28.42 5.68 -15.63
N ASN A 477 -27.19 5.48 -15.15
CA ASN A 477 -26.16 6.52 -14.99
C ASN A 477 -24.76 5.93 -14.78
N ALA A 478 -23.72 6.77 -14.79
CA ALA A 478 -22.32 6.33 -14.83
C ALA A 478 -21.80 5.72 -13.53
N SER A 479 -21.06 4.62 -13.68
CA SER A 479 -20.38 3.84 -12.65
C SER A 479 -18.86 4.06 -12.67
N TYR A 480 -18.42 5.20 -12.13
CA TYR A 480 -17.06 5.77 -12.29
C TYR A 480 -16.51 6.40 -10.99
N SER A 481 -15.19 6.54 -10.83
CA SER A 481 -14.59 7.21 -9.66
C SER A 481 -14.34 8.70 -9.92
N GLY A 482 -15.18 9.58 -9.36
CA GLY A 482 -14.99 11.02 -9.44
C GLY A 482 -13.83 11.51 -8.55
N SER A 483 -12.71 11.91 -9.17
CA SER A 483 -11.76 12.94 -8.70
C SER A 483 -10.53 12.64 -7.83
N ASP A 484 -10.32 11.45 -7.23
CA ASP A 484 -9.09 11.17 -6.46
C ASP A 484 -8.31 9.94 -6.96
N ALA A 485 -7.66 10.06 -8.12
CA ALA A 485 -6.84 9.00 -8.76
C ALA A 485 -5.63 8.51 -7.92
N ASN A 486 -5.39 9.11 -6.74
CA ASN A 486 -4.28 8.75 -5.86
C ASN A 486 -4.72 8.02 -4.57
N THR A 487 -6.04 7.83 -4.31
CA THR A 487 -6.52 7.19 -3.07
C THR A 487 -7.77 6.30 -3.20
N SER A 488 -8.50 6.28 -4.32
CA SER A 488 -9.64 5.37 -4.56
C SER A 488 -9.26 4.19 -5.47
N LEU A 489 -9.87 3.02 -5.23
CA LEU A 489 -9.72 1.84 -6.08
C LEU A 489 -10.60 1.87 -7.35
N GLY A 490 -11.71 2.62 -7.32
CA GLY A 490 -12.71 2.69 -8.41
C GLY A 490 -13.52 1.41 -8.66
N VAL A 491 -12.86 0.25 -8.72
CA VAL A 491 -13.46 -1.09 -8.79
C VAL A 491 -12.62 -2.06 -7.97
N GLY A 492 -13.28 -3.00 -7.28
CA GLY A 492 -12.62 -4.07 -6.52
C GLY A 492 -13.27 -5.42 -6.78
N VAL A 493 -12.47 -6.49 -6.74
CA VAL A 493 -12.91 -7.87 -6.93
C VAL A 493 -12.38 -8.74 -5.78
N SER A 494 -13.19 -9.67 -5.29
CA SER A 494 -12.73 -10.67 -4.33
C SER A 494 -11.78 -11.68 -4.97
N ASP A 495 -10.97 -12.38 -4.17
CA ASP A 495 -9.98 -13.35 -4.65
C ASP A 495 -10.63 -14.49 -5.45
N ASP A 496 -11.88 -14.82 -5.09
CA ASP A 496 -12.72 -15.84 -5.72
C ASP A 496 -13.66 -15.30 -6.81
N GLY A 497 -13.61 -13.99 -7.10
CA GLY A 497 -14.43 -13.33 -8.12
C GLY A 497 -15.93 -13.32 -7.87
N ARG A 498 -16.40 -13.80 -6.71
CA ARG A 498 -17.83 -13.86 -6.42
C ARG A 498 -18.41 -12.46 -6.24
N TYR A 499 -17.60 -11.50 -5.83
CA TYR A 499 -18.07 -10.18 -5.41
C TYR A 499 -17.32 -9.07 -6.13
N VAL A 500 -18.08 -8.11 -6.65
CA VAL A 500 -17.55 -6.91 -7.32
C VAL A 500 -18.10 -5.68 -6.63
N ALA A 501 -17.20 -4.87 -6.08
CA ALA A 501 -17.50 -3.59 -5.46
C ALA A 501 -17.17 -2.44 -6.43
N PHE A 502 -18.07 -1.46 -6.54
CA PHE A 502 -17.93 -0.35 -7.48
C PHE A 502 -18.69 0.89 -7.06
N GLU A 503 -18.31 2.04 -7.62
CA GLU A 503 -18.98 3.34 -7.44
C GLU A 503 -19.96 3.62 -8.60
N SER A 504 -21.18 4.14 -8.35
CA SER A 504 -22.17 4.46 -9.40
C SER A 504 -23.17 5.57 -9.10
N LEU A 505 -23.56 6.34 -10.12
CA LEU A 505 -24.60 7.39 -10.09
C LEU A 505 -26.02 6.87 -10.38
N ALA A 506 -26.17 5.56 -10.60
CA ALA A 506 -27.36 4.96 -11.21
C ALA A 506 -28.51 4.69 -10.23
N SER A 507 -29.54 5.53 -10.31
CA SER A 507 -30.80 5.48 -9.53
C SER A 507 -31.75 4.30 -9.83
N ASN A 508 -31.33 3.28 -10.59
CA ASN A 508 -32.16 2.12 -10.91
C ASN A 508 -31.47 0.77 -10.61
N LEU A 509 -30.26 0.76 -10.03
CA LEU A 509 -29.56 -0.46 -9.64
C LEU A 509 -30.27 -1.19 -8.49
N VAL A 510 -30.94 -0.42 -7.63
CA VAL A 510 -31.80 -0.91 -6.54
C VAL A 510 -33.04 -0.01 -6.44
N ASN A 511 -34.10 -0.46 -5.75
CA ASN A 511 -35.34 0.33 -5.58
C ASN A 511 -35.12 1.61 -4.76
N ASP A 512 -34.07 1.59 -3.93
CA ASP A 512 -33.87 2.52 -2.83
C ASP A 512 -32.87 3.64 -3.17
N ASP A 513 -32.24 3.62 -4.35
CA ASP A 513 -31.38 4.70 -4.84
C ASP A 513 -32.16 5.66 -5.76
N LYS A 514 -32.19 6.95 -5.41
CA LYS A 514 -32.87 8.00 -6.20
C LYS A 514 -32.08 9.30 -6.27
N ASN A 515 -30.84 9.32 -5.78
CA ASN A 515 -30.15 10.58 -5.44
C ASN A 515 -29.27 11.14 -6.59
N LEU A 516 -29.00 10.35 -7.64
CA LEU A 516 -28.09 10.68 -8.75
C LEU A 516 -26.67 11.11 -8.29
N ARG A 517 -26.14 10.48 -7.24
CA ARG A 517 -24.80 10.70 -6.66
C ARG A 517 -23.99 9.41 -6.67
N TYR A 518 -22.65 9.50 -6.58
CA TYR A 518 -21.82 8.30 -6.56
C TYR A 518 -22.15 7.49 -5.31
N ASP A 519 -22.58 6.27 -5.48
CA ASP A 519 -22.90 5.36 -4.41
C ASP A 519 -22.02 4.11 -4.56
N VAL A 520 -21.65 3.50 -3.44
CA VAL A 520 -20.92 2.24 -3.45
C VAL A 520 -21.93 1.12 -3.55
N PHE A 521 -21.72 0.23 -4.51
CA PHE A 521 -22.52 -0.95 -4.74
C PHE A 521 -21.64 -2.19 -4.66
N VAL A 522 -22.28 -3.31 -4.35
CA VAL A 522 -21.67 -4.63 -4.49
C VAL A 522 -22.61 -5.55 -5.22
N ARG A 523 -22.07 -6.30 -6.17
CA ARG A 523 -22.82 -7.34 -6.85
C ARG A 523 -22.39 -8.70 -6.31
N ASP A 524 -23.34 -9.47 -5.76
CA ASP A 524 -23.19 -10.92 -5.68
C ASP A 524 -23.35 -11.47 -7.08
N MET A 525 -22.21 -11.82 -7.67
CA MET A 525 -22.20 -12.36 -9.00
C MET A 525 -22.93 -13.69 -8.96
N GLN A 526 -22.63 -14.64 -8.09
CA GLN A 526 -23.29 -15.96 -8.09
C GLN A 526 -24.83 -15.88 -8.02
N ASN A 527 -25.39 -14.99 -7.19
CA ASN A 527 -26.83 -14.90 -6.96
C ASN A 527 -27.56 -13.84 -7.82
N ASN A 528 -26.82 -13.03 -8.59
CA ASN A 528 -27.36 -11.92 -9.39
C ASN A 528 -28.13 -10.88 -8.56
N ILE A 529 -27.63 -10.55 -7.38
CA ILE A 529 -28.22 -9.58 -6.47
C ILE A 529 -27.28 -8.37 -6.39
N THR A 530 -27.81 -7.18 -6.71
CA THR A 530 -27.10 -5.90 -6.50
C THR A 530 -27.51 -5.36 -5.15
N GLU A 531 -26.52 -4.98 -4.38
CA GLU A 531 -26.68 -4.48 -3.04
C GLU A 531 -26.08 -3.09 -3.03
N LEU A 532 -26.90 -2.09 -2.75
CA LEU A 532 -26.40 -0.75 -2.47
C LEU A 532 -25.69 -0.82 -1.11
N ALA A 533 -24.37 -0.59 -1.11
CA ALA A 533 -23.57 -0.55 0.10
C ALA A 533 -23.79 0.78 0.84
N SER A 534 -23.82 1.91 0.10
CA SER A 534 -24.09 3.25 0.63
C SER A 534 -25.58 3.65 0.60
N LYS A 535 -26.50 2.77 1.05
CA LYS A 535 -27.97 3.03 1.00
C LYS A 535 -28.35 4.35 1.62
N LEU A 536 -29.19 5.21 1.04
CA LEU A 536 -29.62 6.49 1.65
C LEU A 536 -30.53 6.36 2.90
N ASN A 537 -30.39 7.26 3.87
CA ASN A 537 -31.35 7.36 4.99
C ASN A 537 -32.75 7.76 4.47
N PRO A 538 -33.82 6.95 4.67
CA PRO A 538 -35.15 7.21 4.14
C PRO A 538 -35.82 8.49 4.66
N GLU A 539 -35.33 9.04 5.79
CA GLU A 539 -35.91 10.22 6.43
C GLU A 539 -35.51 11.56 5.78
N PHE A 540 -34.53 11.60 4.86
CA PHE A 540 -34.01 12.84 4.25
C PHE A 540 -33.95 12.85 2.71
N PRO A 541 -35.08 12.73 1.99
CA PRO A 541 -35.09 12.61 0.52
C PRO A 541 -34.75 13.87 -0.29
N GLU A 542 -34.62 15.07 0.32
CA GLU A 542 -34.51 16.34 -0.43
C GLU A 542 -33.32 17.28 -0.07
N GLN A 543 -32.36 16.89 0.78
CA GLN A 543 -31.21 17.78 1.04
C GLN A 543 -30.18 17.76 -0.10
N ARG A 544 -30.24 18.80 -0.94
CA ARG A 544 -29.16 19.19 -1.86
C ARG A 544 -27.91 19.64 -1.08
N LEU A 545 -26.74 19.09 -1.44
CA LEU A 545 -25.39 19.71 -1.57
C LEU A 545 -24.25 18.75 -1.13
N GLY A 546 -23.09 18.83 -1.82
CA GLY A 546 -21.80 18.25 -1.40
C GLY A 546 -21.29 17.08 -2.26
N ASN A 547 -20.13 17.22 -2.89
CA ASN A 547 -19.61 16.35 -3.96
C ASN A 547 -18.89 15.07 -3.45
N SER A 548 -19.47 14.30 -2.52
CA SER A 548 -18.82 13.06 -2.04
C SER A 548 -19.83 11.94 -1.81
N GLY A 549 -20.30 11.42 -2.93
CA GLY A 549 -20.78 10.06 -2.99
C GLY A 549 -19.71 9.07 -2.54
N GLY A 550 -20.10 7.89 -2.04
CA GLY A 550 -19.20 6.97 -1.35
C GLY A 550 -17.93 6.61 -2.16
N ALA A 551 -16.74 6.66 -1.56
CA ALA A 551 -15.48 6.30 -2.19
C ALA A 551 -14.96 4.94 -1.69
N LEU A 552 -14.76 4.00 -2.62
CA LEU A 552 -14.27 2.65 -2.33
C LEU A 552 -12.81 2.69 -1.87
N ARG A 553 -12.52 2.10 -0.70
CA ARG A 553 -11.18 2.10 -0.10
C ARG A 553 -10.56 0.71 -0.02
N SER A 554 -11.36 -0.31 0.28
CA SER A 554 -10.87 -1.68 0.42
C SER A 554 -11.98 -2.70 0.25
N VAL A 555 -11.61 -3.87 -0.26
CA VAL A 555 -12.42 -5.09 -0.33
C VAL A 555 -11.68 -6.18 0.44
N SER A 556 -12.36 -6.93 1.31
CA SER A 556 -11.74 -8.09 1.96
C SER A 556 -11.44 -9.19 0.93
N GLY A 557 -10.46 -10.06 1.18
CA GLY A 557 -10.10 -11.13 0.21
C GLY A 557 -11.28 -12.04 -0.16
N ASP A 558 -12.18 -12.30 0.81
CA ASP A 558 -13.43 -13.04 0.62
C ASP A 558 -14.59 -12.21 0.03
N GLY A 559 -14.42 -10.90 -0.16
CA GLY A 559 -15.40 -9.92 -0.62
C GLY A 559 -16.68 -9.79 0.21
N ARG A 560 -16.68 -10.30 1.44
CA ARG A 560 -17.80 -10.11 2.38
C ARG A 560 -17.93 -8.66 2.83
N TYR A 561 -16.81 -7.99 3.05
CA TYR A 561 -16.74 -6.66 3.65
C TYR A 561 -16.21 -5.63 2.67
N ILE A 562 -16.98 -4.56 2.48
CA ILE A 562 -16.60 -3.44 1.60
C ILE A 562 -16.46 -2.18 2.44
N ALA A 563 -15.25 -1.62 2.50
CA ALA A 563 -14.96 -0.40 3.23
C ALA A 563 -14.98 0.82 2.30
N TYR A 564 -15.69 1.86 2.72
CA TYR A 564 -15.84 3.09 1.96
C TYR A 564 -16.04 4.32 2.84
N THR A 565 -15.85 5.51 2.27
CA THR A 565 -16.11 6.80 2.92
C THR A 565 -17.28 7.51 2.24
N ALA A 566 -18.30 7.97 2.96
CA ALA A 566 -19.47 8.67 2.39
C ALA A 566 -19.99 9.78 3.32
N ASN A 567 -20.84 10.71 2.86
CA ASN A 567 -21.48 11.67 3.77
C ASN A 567 -22.68 11.01 4.51
N GLN A 568 -22.84 11.22 5.83
CA GLN A 568 -23.91 10.54 6.58
C GLN A 568 -25.34 10.97 6.22
N ASN A 569 -25.54 12.16 5.64
CA ASN A 569 -26.86 12.54 5.11
C ASN A 569 -27.31 11.57 4.00
N GLU A 570 -26.43 10.69 3.53
CA GLU A 570 -26.61 9.80 2.40
C GLU A 570 -26.60 8.31 2.79
N VAL A 571 -26.60 7.90 4.09
CA VAL A 571 -26.54 6.46 4.47
C VAL A 571 -27.60 5.95 5.50
N LEU A 572 -28.21 4.76 5.27
CA LEU A 572 -29.27 4.04 5.99
C LEU A 572 -28.64 3.28 7.15
N LEU A 573 -29.03 3.66 8.35
CA LEU A 573 -28.58 3.03 9.59
C LEU A 573 -29.62 1.98 10.00
N GLY A 574 -29.17 0.78 10.35
CA GLY A 574 -30.05 -0.25 10.89
C GLY A 574 -30.67 0.22 12.21
N SER A 575 -31.96 0.53 12.19
CA SER A 575 -32.89 0.84 13.31
C SER A 575 -32.37 1.67 14.50
N ASP A 576 -32.98 2.85 14.70
CA ASP A 576 -33.03 3.73 15.90
C ASP A 576 -32.30 5.09 15.84
N ILE A 577 -32.15 5.73 14.67
CA ILE A 577 -31.52 7.06 14.60
C ILE A 577 -32.31 8.04 13.74
N THR A 578 -33.09 8.92 14.39
CA THR A 578 -33.75 10.10 13.80
C THR A 578 -32.87 11.35 14.06
N PRO A 579 -32.29 12.01 13.04
CA PRO A 579 -31.58 13.28 13.19
C PRO A 579 -32.55 14.45 13.36
N ASP A 580 -32.72 14.94 14.59
CA ASP A 580 -33.62 16.06 14.91
C ASP A 580 -33.05 17.48 14.56
N GLU A 581 -31.83 17.61 14.01
CA GLU A 581 -31.29 18.91 13.56
C GLU A 581 -30.51 18.87 12.23
N PRO A 582 -30.61 19.93 11.38
CA PRO A 582 -29.83 20.08 10.15
C PRO A 582 -28.37 20.43 10.44
N ILE A 583 -27.44 19.63 9.89
CA ILE A 583 -26.01 19.69 10.22
C ILE A 583 -25.27 20.63 9.24
N PRO A 584 -24.43 21.60 9.68
CA PRO A 584 -24.06 22.74 8.83
C PRO A 584 -22.99 22.51 7.73
N PHE A 585 -22.34 21.34 7.61
CA PHE A 585 -21.29 21.07 6.60
C PHE A 585 -21.22 19.56 6.24
N PRO A 586 -20.82 19.15 5.00
CA PRO A 586 -20.65 17.74 4.67
C PRO A 586 -19.46 17.16 5.46
N GLN A 587 -19.73 16.17 6.29
CA GLN A 587 -18.74 15.40 7.03
C GLN A 587 -18.76 13.95 6.51
N LEU A 588 -17.57 13.39 6.24
CA LEU A 588 -17.37 12.04 5.70
C LEU A 588 -17.34 11.01 6.82
N GLY A 589 -18.23 10.02 6.83
CA GLY A 589 -18.19 8.85 7.71
C GLY A 589 -17.42 7.68 7.10
N ALA A 590 -16.93 6.79 7.95
CA ALA A 590 -16.30 5.53 7.57
C ALA A 590 -17.32 4.40 7.69
N TYR A 591 -17.53 3.66 6.60
CA TYR A 591 -18.56 2.65 6.51
C TYR A 591 -17.97 1.31 6.09
N VAL A 592 -18.60 0.26 6.59
CA VAL A 592 -18.44 -1.09 6.08
C VAL A 592 -19.80 -1.65 5.74
N PHE A 593 -19.94 -2.16 4.53
CA PHE A 593 -21.09 -2.95 4.17
C PHE A 593 -20.80 -4.43 4.43
N ASP A 594 -21.58 -5.06 5.34
CA ASP A 594 -21.58 -6.51 5.52
C ASP A 594 -22.68 -7.12 4.65
N ARG A 595 -22.24 -7.91 3.69
CA ARG A 595 -23.10 -8.52 2.71
C ARG A 595 -23.90 -9.70 3.21
N GLU A 596 -23.41 -10.46 4.17
CA GLU A 596 -24.19 -11.60 4.68
C GLU A 596 -25.42 -11.13 5.45
N THR A 597 -25.31 -10.00 6.14
CA THR A 597 -26.39 -9.44 6.96
C THR A 597 -27.21 -8.38 6.23
N GLN A 598 -26.77 -7.89 5.07
CA GLN A 598 -27.39 -6.77 4.32
C GLN A 598 -27.44 -5.46 5.11
N THR A 599 -26.53 -5.31 6.07
CA THR A 599 -26.48 -4.14 6.94
C THR A 599 -25.26 -3.31 6.61
N THR A 600 -25.48 -2.02 6.42
CA THR A 600 -24.40 -1.06 6.47
C THR A 600 -24.06 -0.80 7.92
N ILE A 601 -22.83 -1.12 8.24
CA ILE A 601 -22.21 -0.80 9.50
C ILE A 601 -21.54 0.54 9.28
N LEU A 602 -22.16 1.63 9.75
CA LEU A 602 -21.42 2.88 9.93
C LEU A 602 -20.34 2.58 10.97
N GLY A 603 -19.09 2.46 10.53
CA GLY A 603 -17.95 2.25 11.42
C GLY A 603 -17.97 3.30 12.52
N SER A 604 -18.20 4.55 12.11
CA SER A 604 -18.34 5.72 12.99
C SER A 604 -19.74 5.94 13.59
N THR A 605 -20.40 4.91 14.17
CA THR A 605 -21.63 5.07 14.98
C THR A 605 -21.35 5.25 16.46
N GLY A 606 -21.91 6.28 17.10
CA GLY A 606 -21.90 6.47 18.56
C GLY A 606 -23.15 6.01 19.28
N MET A 607 -23.10 5.94 20.62
CA MET A 607 -24.25 5.73 21.51
C MET A 607 -24.43 6.93 22.46
N GLY A 608 -25.67 7.28 22.83
CA GLY A 608 -25.98 8.34 23.81
C GLY A 608 -26.36 9.70 23.19
N ASP A 609 -26.05 10.80 23.90
CA ASP A 609 -26.45 12.20 23.55
C ASP A 609 -25.74 12.78 22.30
N ALA A 610 -24.89 12.01 21.61
CA ALA A 610 -24.27 12.34 20.33
C ALA A 610 -24.50 11.24 19.26
N PRO A 611 -25.75 10.93 18.88
CA PRO A 611 -26.09 9.78 18.03
C PRO A 611 -25.65 9.91 16.56
N ASN A 612 -25.13 11.08 16.13
CA ASN A 612 -24.85 11.41 14.73
C ASN A 612 -23.52 12.14 14.53
N CYS A 613 -22.41 11.54 14.95
CA CYS A 613 -21.12 12.12 14.60
C CYS A 613 -20.58 11.54 13.29
N LEU A 614 -20.20 12.45 12.40
CA LEU A 614 -20.21 12.27 10.95
C LEU A 614 -18.82 12.17 10.34
N HIS A 615 -17.76 12.03 11.14
CA HIS A 615 -16.39 12.01 10.65
C HIS A 615 -15.77 10.62 10.75
N GLY A 616 -15.11 10.16 9.70
CA GLY A 616 -14.61 8.81 9.54
C GLY A 616 -13.74 8.77 8.29
N THR A 617 -12.42 8.77 8.45
CA THR A 617 -11.46 8.85 7.35
C THR A 617 -10.52 7.65 7.33
N ASN A 618 -9.99 7.37 6.13
CA ASN A 618 -8.99 6.33 5.88
C ASN A 618 -9.35 4.93 6.43
N PRO A 619 -10.55 4.39 6.14
CA PRO A 619 -10.92 3.06 6.59
C PRO A 619 -10.03 1.99 5.93
N ILE A 620 -9.47 1.11 6.74
CA ILE A 620 -8.67 -0.04 6.30
C ILE A 620 -9.26 -1.35 6.82
N LEU A 621 -9.38 -2.35 5.94
CA LEU A 621 -9.80 -3.70 6.30
C LEU A 621 -8.59 -4.59 6.55
N SER A 622 -8.74 -5.49 7.50
CA SER A 622 -7.83 -6.63 7.66
C SER A 622 -8.01 -7.56 6.46
N GLU A 623 -6.99 -8.37 6.16
CA GLU A 623 -7.01 -9.27 5.01
C GLU A 623 -8.22 -10.23 5.05
N ASN A 624 -8.55 -10.70 6.26
CA ASN A 624 -9.72 -11.54 6.54
C ASN A 624 -11.05 -10.77 6.66
N GLY A 625 -11.03 -9.46 6.51
CA GLY A 625 -12.20 -8.57 6.56
C GLY A 625 -12.87 -8.43 7.93
N ARG A 626 -12.38 -9.05 9.00
CA ARG A 626 -13.06 -9.04 10.31
C ARG A 626 -13.00 -7.68 10.99
N PHE A 627 -11.93 -6.94 10.77
CA PHE A 627 -11.62 -5.71 11.49
C PHE A 627 -11.49 -4.52 10.55
N LEU A 628 -12.13 -3.42 10.95
CA LEU A 628 -12.06 -2.12 10.32
C LEU A 628 -11.40 -1.13 11.27
N ALA A 629 -10.28 -0.55 10.87
CA ALA A 629 -9.68 0.59 11.58
C ALA A 629 -10.00 1.88 10.82
N PHE A 630 -10.33 2.96 11.55
CA PHE A 630 -10.64 4.27 10.98
C PHE A 630 -10.42 5.39 12.02
N ALA A 631 -10.21 6.61 11.53
CA ALA A 631 -10.06 7.82 12.37
C ALA A 631 -11.34 8.66 12.34
N SER A 632 -11.75 9.24 13.46
CA SER A 632 -13.04 9.90 13.62
C SER A 632 -13.03 10.91 14.75
N ASN A 633 -13.59 12.11 14.61
CA ASN A 633 -13.71 13.08 15.73
C ASN A 633 -14.97 12.85 16.57
N CYS A 634 -15.43 11.62 16.65
CA CYS A 634 -16.72 11.26 17.18
C CYS A 634 -16.64 10.43 18.44
N SER A 635 -17.67 10.51 19.27
CA SER A 635 -17.84 9.59 20.40
C SER A 635 -18.54 8.33 19.95
N LEU A 636 -17.76 7.28 19.71
CA LEU A 636 -18.26 6.06 19.06
C LEU A 636 -18.29 4.83 19.96
N ASP A 637 -17.61 4.89 21.11
CA ASP A 637 -17.55 3.77 22.05
C ASP A 637 -18.62 3.94 23.15
N PRO A 638 -19.55 2.99 23.32
CA PRO A 638 -20.66 3.14 24.26
C PRO A 638 -20.27 3.12 25.73
N ASN A 639 -19.11 2.56 26.05
CA ASN A 639 -18.60 2.61 27.41
C ASN A 639 -18.13 4.02 27.75
N PHE A 640 -18.08 4.89 26.73
CA PHE A 640 -17.34 6.12 26.67
C PHE A 640 -18.12 7.22 25.89
N PRO A 641 -19.07 7.94 26.53
CA PRO A 641 -19.91 8.96 25.88
C PRO A 641 -19.37 10.41 26.01
N ALA A 642 -19.27 11.14 24.87
CA ALA A 642 -18.55 12.42 24.82
C ALA A 642 -19.20 13.56 25.62
N VAL A 643 -18.41 14.60 25.86
CA VAL A 643 -18.88 15.80 26.55
C VAL A 643 -18.71 17.06 25.71
N PRO A 644 -19.62 18.07 25.80
CA PRO A 644 -19.69 19.15 24.83
C PRO A 644 -18.38 19.95 24.64
N GLY A 645 -17.92 20.00 23.39
CA GLY A 645 -16.78 20.80 22.92
C GLY A 645 -16.33 20.37 21.50
N PRO A 646 -15.42 21.10 20.85
CA PRO A 646 -14.77 20.62 19.63
C PRO A 646 -13.89 19.40 19.98
N THR A 647 -14.22 18.25 19.41
CA THR A 647 -13.49 16.98 19.61
C THR A 647 -12.40 16.84 18.54
N PRO A 648 -11.16 16.52 18.94
CA PRO A 648 -10.11 16.06 18.03
C PRO A 648 -10.42 14.66 17.49
N THR A 649 -9.70 14.18 16.48
CA THR A 649 -9.92 12.83 15.94
C THR A 649 -9.38 11.78 16.90
N ASP A 650 -10.11 10.68 17.00
CA ASP A 650 -9.79 9.47 17.72
C ASP A 650 -9.69 8.30 16.73
N VAL A 651 -9.02 7.23 17.14
CA VAL A 651 -8.90 6.01 16.36
C VAL A 651 -9.81 4.94 16.94
N PHE A 652 -10.54 4.30 16.05
CA PHE A 652 -11.51 3.27 16.39
C PHE A 652 -11.22 2.01 15.62
N VAL A 653 -11.50 0.88 16.26
CA VAL A 653 -11.55 -0.40 15.60
C VAL A 653 -12.91 -1.01 15.80
N ARG A 654 -13.52 -1.40 14.69
CA ARG A 654 -14.78 -2.13 14.73
C ARG A 654 -14.54 -3.60 14.49
N ASP A 655 -14.96 -4.42 15.46
CA ASP A 655 -15.14 -5.85 15.24
C ASP A 655 -16.46 -6.04 14.49
N LEU A 656 -16.36 -6.37 13.21
CA LEU A 656 -17.51 -6.52 12.34
C LEU A 656 -18.33 -7.78 12.66
N TRP A 657 -17.78 -8.73 13.43
CA TRP A 657 -18.48 -9.96 13.83
C TRP A 657 -19.25 -9.78 15.14
N LEU A 658 -18.71 -8.96 16.05
CA LEU A 658 -19.33 -8.68 17.35
C LEU A 658 -20.18 -7.40 17.34
N GLY A 659 -20.03 -6.56 16.31
CA GLY A 659 -20.71 -5.28 16.20
C GLY A 659 -20.20 -4.22 17.19
N ALA A 660 -19.18 -4.57 17.99
CA ALA A 660 -18.55 -3.70 18.96
C ALA A 660 -17.59 -2.74 18.25
N THR A 661 -17.82 -1.46 18.44
CA THR A 661 -16.82 -0.41 18.17
C THR A 661 -16.07 -0.16 19.46
N GLU A 662 -14.76 -0.27 19.36
CA GLU A 662 -13.85 0.07 20.44
C GLU A 662 -13.09 1.32 20.04
N GLN A 663 -13.16 2.35 20.88
CA GLN A 663 -12.20 3.45 20.81
C GLN A 663 -10.87 2.91 21.31
N ILE A 664 -9.84 2.96 20.48
CA ILE A 664 -8.51 2.47 20.87
C ILE A 664 -7.60 3.60 21.37
N SER A 665 -7.98 4.87 21.09
CA SER A 665 -7.40 6.08 21.67
C SER A 665 -8.18 6.56 22.91
N LEU A 666 -8.28 5.72 23.95
CA LEU A 666 -8.94 6.04 25.23
C LEU A 666 -7.95 6.33 26.36
N HIS A 667 -8.43 7.02 27.41
CA HIS A 667 -7.72 7.07 28.70
C HIS A 667 -7.42 5.66 29.20
N TYR A 668 -6.31 5.50 29.89
CA TYR A 668 -5.83 4.20 30.35
C TYR A 668 -6.73 3.45 31.34
N ASP A 669 -7.42 4.18 32.22
CA ASP A 669 -8.37 3.59 33.18
C ASP A 669 -9.69 3.22 32.48
N ARG A 670 -9.71 3.39 31.15
CA ARG A 670 -10.87 3.27 30.28
C ARG A 670 -11.98 4.16 30.85
N THR A 671 -11.71 5.46 30.88
CA THR A 671 -12.72 6.51 31.02
C THR A 671 -12.57 7.46 29.84
N GLN A 672 -13.59 8.25 29.55
CA GLN A 672 -13.45 9.27 28.51
C GLN A 672 -12.75 10.51 28.99
N VAL A 673 -11.80 10.93 28.15
CA VAL A 673 -11.00 12.15 28.29
C VAL A 673 -11.76 13.38 27.81
N SER A 674 -12.85 13.21 27.06
CA SER A 674 -13.74 14.30 26.72
C SER A 674 -14.51 14.73 27.96
N ASN A 675 -13.83 15.21 29.00
CA ASN A 675 -14.34 16.14 29.97
C ASN A 675 -13.25 16.60 30.93
N GLY A 676 -12.83 17.84 30.77
CA GLY A 676 -12.26 18.57 31.89
C GLY A 676 -13.29 18.62 33.03
N TYR A 677 -13.16 17.73 34.02
CA TYR A 677 -13.54 18.03 35.40
C TYR A 677 -12.62 17.37 36.43
N SER A 678 -11.31 17.50 36.20
CA SER A 678 -10.33 17.80 37.26
C SER A 678 -9.04 18.49 36.78
N GLY A 679 -8.88 18.73 35.46
CA GLY A 679 -7.72 19.42 34.85
C GLY A 679 -6.57 18.42 34.61
N THR A 680 -6.06 18.18 33.40
CA THR A 680 -6.00 18.98 32.17
C THR A 680 -5.57 18.09 31.00
N ALA A 681 -6.41 17.92 29.97
CA ALA A 681 -6.08 17.91 28.53
C ALA A 681 -7.42 17.86 27.75
N ILE A 682 -7.48 18.59 26.63
CA ILE A 682 -8.46 18.34 25.56
C ILE A 682 -7.78 17.22 24.75
N ASP A 683 -8.43 16.06 24.63
CA ASP A 683 -7.97 14.87 23.90
C ASP A 683 -7.26 15.24 22.59
N GLY A 684 -6.08 14.69 22.35
CA GLY A 684 -5.27 15.07 21.21
C GLY A 684 -5.70 14.36 19.92
N TYR A 685 -5.44 15.01 18.79
CA TYR A 685 -5.74 14.50 17.47
C TYR A 685 -5.02 13.17 17.16
N SER A 686 -5.76 12.16 16.70
CA SER A 686 -5.32 10.79 16.43
C SER A 686 -5.69 10.32 15.01
N GLU A 687 -4.73 9.80 14.24
CA GLU A 687 -4.91 9.36 12.85
C GLU A 687 -3.79 8.41 12.33
N PHE A 688 -3.67 8.27 11.00
CA PHE A 688 -2.62 7.52 10.27
C PHE A 688 -2.38 6.10 10.79
N MET A 689 -3.32 5.21 10.49
CA MET A 689 -3.29 3.84 11.00
C MET A 689 -2.50 2.90 10.09
N LYS A 690 -1.78 1.95 10.71
CA LYS A 690 -1.34 0.69 10.08
C LYS A 690 -1.91 -0.47 10.86
N MET A 691 -2.21 -1.55 10.16
CA MET A 691 -2.84 -2.74 10.73
C MET A 691 -2.10 -3.99 10.29
N SER A 692 -1.89 -4.91 11.23
CA SER A 692 -1.36 -6.25 10.92
C SER A 692 -2.33 -7.01 10.01
N SER A 693 -1.85 -7.98 9.23
CA SER A 693 -2.68 -8.75 8.28
C SER A 693 -3.90 -9.39 8.95
N ASP A 694 -3.74 -9.85 10.19
CA ASP A 694 -4.81 -10.46 11.01
C ASP A 694 -5.75 -9.45 11.70
N GLY A 695 -5.41 -8.15 11.64
CA GLY A 695 -6.10 -7.03 12.29
C GLY A 695 -6.12 -7.04 13.82
N ARG A 696 -5.24 -7.81 14.46
CA ARG A 696 -5.08 -7.80 15.92
C ARG A 696 -4.41 -6.51 16.40
N TYR A 697 -3.50 -5.95 15.61
CA TYR A 697 -2.63 -4.86 16.03
C TYR A 697 -2.80 -3.64 15.15
N ILE A 698 -3.03 -2.49 15.81
CA ILE A 698 -3.22 -1.22 15.13
C ILE A 698 -2.23 -0.23 15.72
N ALA A 699 -1.30 0.24 14.89
CA ALA A 699 -0.43 1.36 15.23
C ALA A 699 -1.05 2.64 14.67
N PHE A 700 -1.02 3.70 15.47
CA PHE A 700 -1.60 4.99 15.13
C PHE A 700 -0.86 6.13 15.81
N LEU A 701 -1.04 7.31 15.24
CA LEU A 701 -0.54 8.57 15.75
C LEU A 701 -1.60 9.21 16.65
N SER A 702 -1.20 9.85 17.76
CA SER A 702 -2.09 10.62 18.63
C SER A 702 -1.36 11.73 19.40
N ASN A 703 -2.04 12.86 19.61
CA ASN A 703 -1.55 13.94 20.47
C ASN A 703 -2.03 13.84 21.94
N SER A 704 -2.75 12.78 22.29
CA SER A 704 -3.37 12.60 23.62
C SER A 704 -2.33 12.30 24.70
N THR A 705 -2.58 12.82 25.92
CA THR A 705 -1.60 12.78 27.01
C THR A 705 -1.81 11.69 28.06
N ASP A 706 -2.80 10.83 27.86
CA ASP A 706 -3.36 10.00 28.92
C ASP A 706 -3.86 8.63 28.44
N LEU A 707 -3.42 8.18 27.26
CA LEU A 707 -3.82 6.88 26.70
C LEU A 707 -3.22 5.66 27.43
N VAL A 708 -2.29 5.87 28.39
CA VAL A 708 -1.52 4.81 29.05
C VAL A 708 -1.40 5.07 30.56
N GLU A 709 -1.61 4.04 31.39
CA GLU A 709 -1.71 4.18 32.86
C GLU A 709 -0.38 4.58 33.45
N GLY A 710 -0.38 5.54 34.36
CA GLY A 710 0.85 6.05 34.95
C GLY A 710 1.82 6.70 33.95
N ALA A 711 1.44 6.85 32.68
CA ALA A 711 2.22 7.60 31.71
C ALA A 711 2.09 9.09 31.98
N THR A 712 3.22 9.79 31.97
CA THR A 712 3.25 11.26 32.04
C THR A 712 3.60 11.79 30.66
N ILE A 713 2.60 12.12 29.84
CA ILE A 713 2.79 12.58 28.46
C ILE A 713 2.70 14.11 28.38
N SER A 714 3.72 14.77 27.83
CA SER A 714 3.68 16.20 27.48
C SER A 714 3.10 16.33 26.07
N GLY A 715 2.11 17.20 25.86
CA GLY A 715 1.41 17.31 24.57
C GLY A 715 2.33 17.43 23.34
N GLY A 716 1.85 16.96 22.18
CA GLY A 716 2.66 16.75 20.96
C GLY A 716 2.33 15.42 20.32
N THR A 717 2.92 15.09 19.17
CA THR A 717 2.58 13.88 18.40
C THR A 717 3.33 12.65 18.87
N ASN A 718 2.57 11.66 19.35
CA ASN A 718 3.04 10.39 19.90
C ASN A 718 2.49 9.21 19.10
N PHE A 719 3.17 8.07 19.12
CA PHE A 719 2.70 6.84 18.51
C PHE A 719 2.21 5.86 19.57
N PHE A 720 1.15 5.14 19.22
CA PHE A 720 0.54 4.13 20.06
C PHE A 720 0.30 2.87 19.26
N ILE A 721 0.42 1.73 19.93
CA ILE A 721 -0.05 0.45 19.39
C ILE A 721 -1.08 -0.13 20.33
N HIS A 722 -2.18 -0.55 19.74
CA HIS A 722 -3.25 -1.21 20.46
C HIS A 722 -3.25 -2.70 20.14
N ASP A 723 -3.13 -3.53 21.17
CA ASP A 723 -3.39 -4.97 21.08
C ASP A 723 -4.85 -5.23 21.43
N ARG A 724 -5.63 -5.62 20.43
CA ARG A 724 -7.07 -5.84 20.59
C ARG A 724 -7.43 -7.08 21.39
N GLN A 725 -6.54 -8.05 21.46
CA GLN A 725 -6.82 -9.29 22.20
C GLN A 725 -6.66 -9.09 23.70
N ASP A 726 -5.60 -8.39 24.10
CA ASP A 726 -5.32 -8.11 25.51
C ASP A 726 -5.98 -6.81 25.98
N ASN A 727 -6.43 -6.00 25.02
CA ASN A 727 -7.06 -4.71 25.21
C ASN A 727 -6.16 -3.70 25.94
N ILE A 728 -4.93 -3.61 25.44
CA ILE A 728 -3.87 -2.80 26.02
C ILE A 728 -3.38 -1.86 24.92
N THR A 729 -3.55 -0.55 25.16
CA THR A 729 -2.84 0.48 24.41
C THR A 729 -1.48 0.70 25.06
N ARG A 730 -0.44 0.64 24.25
CA ARG A 730 0.93 0.91 24.67
C ARG A 730 1.42 2.14 23.92
N LEU A 731 1.98 3.08 24.66
CA LEU A 731 2.75 4.17 24.10
C LEU A 731 3.99 3.54 23.45
N ILE A 732 4.19 3.82 22.17
CA ILE A 732 5.33 3.34 21.40
C ILE A 732 6.55 4.18 21.75
N ASN A 733 6.45 5.52 21.70
CA ASN A 733 7.55 6.45 21.93
C ASN A 733 7.63 6.85 23.43
N ARG A 734 8.13 5.94 24.27
CA ARG A 734 8.23 6.12 25.74
C ARG A 734 9.59 6.60 26.21
N SER A 735 9.59 7.62 27.05
CA SER A 735 10.75 8.13 27.76
C SER A 735 11.22 7.16 28.86
N ILE A 736 12.53 7.05 29.04
CA ILE A 736 13.19 6.16 30.00
C ILE A 736 13.40 6.79 31.38
N ASP A 737 13.48 8.12 31.45
CA ASP A 737 13.92 8.84 32.66
C ASP A 737 12.75 9.38 33.50
N GLY A 738 11.53 9.33 32.97
CA GLY A 738 10.35 9.84 33.66
C GLY A 738 10.22 11.36 33.66
N SER A 739 11.09 12.10 32.94
CA SER A 739 11.24 13.55 33.11
C SER A 739 10.60 14.34 31.97
N GLN A 740 9.72 15.30 32.29
CA GLN A 740 9.14 16.20 31.30
C GLN A 740 10.06 17.38 31.03
N ASN A 741 10.62 17.47 29.82
CA ASN A 741 11.19 18.72 29.32
C ASN A 741 10.10 19.58 28.68
N ILE A 742 9.50 20.45 29.49
CA ILE A 742 8.56 21.47 29.03
C ILE A 742 9.36 22.62 28.41
N SER A 743 9.81 22.50 27.15
CA SER A 743 10.34 23.66 26.41
C SER A 743 9.20 24.37 25.68
N GLY A 744 8.58 25.34 26.36
CA GLY A 744 7.74 26.33 25.70
C GLY A 744 8.60 27.41 25.04
N VAL A 745 8.35 27.65 23.74
CA VAL A 745 8.01 28.94 23.07
C VAL A 745 7.83 28.68 21.58
#